data_AF-A0A969XIU7-F1
#
_entry.id   AF-A0A969XIU7-F1
#
_cell.length_a   1.000
_cell.length_b   1.000
_cell.length_c   1.000
_cell.angle_alpha   90.00
_cell.angle_beta   90.00
_cell.angle_gamma   90.00
#
_symmetry.space_group_name_H-M   'P 1'
#
loop_
_entity.id
_entity.type
_entity.pdbx_description
1 polymer ?
#
loop_
_entity_poly.entity_id
_entity_poly.type
_entity_poly.pdbx_seq_one_letter_code
_entity_poly.pdbx_strand_id
1 'polypeptide(L)'
;MTTVWPLHRFHGGIHPPENKQQSSGLPIQQATLPQLLVVPLLQHIGQPAQPCVSEGEQVFKGQLIATPAGLDAPVHAPSSGTVQRIGLAPYPHASGQSFAAIEIATDGKEQWHPDIQPADAGRLSDEQILQRIRSAGISGMGGAGFPAAVKLQGGRNARIETLIINGTECEPYITADDLLMRERAADILSGAALMQRLLDVRQVVIAIEDNKPAALAAMRAALGIRPWHVVAIPTLYPSGGERQLIKILTGQEVPSGRLPADIGIVCQNVGTAAAVHAAVYLGRPLISRITTLTGAALRQPMNVECLIGTPVIELLEQAGLDRTQMNRVIVGGPMMGFSLADLNAPVIKTTNCLIASSEQEMPAPEPALPCIRCGECELACPASLLPQQLLFYAQGGEHEQLQANNLFDCIECGACAYVCSSRIPLVQYYRAAKADIRTLQQKQAKAEQARVRFEFRQERLRLEEERKAAERQARAERLARTKAAQEQAAAQPAAASDAVPADELKKLKIAASMAKVALTKAEKQLAQHDTPELHAQVAQLKAAAEAARQALANAENTAPLYEGARPLSDTASNTSEQPAKADKPVLSEAVKKAKIELAMAKAALKKAERAEAPDDELAPLREALASAEQALAASEQSGTPE
;
A
#
# COMPACT_ATOMS: atom_id res chain seq x y z
N MET A 1 -43.93 15.45 16.05
CA MET A 1 -44.27 16.14 14.79
C MET A 1 -43.33 15.60 13.72
N THR A 2 -43.79 14.69 12.87
CA THR A 2 -43.00 14.18 11.73
C THR A 2 -43.03 15.24 10.64
N THR A 3 -42.10 16.21 10.72
CA THR A 3 -41.76 17.07 9.59
C THR A 3 -41.39 16.17 8.42
N VAL A 4 -42.22 16.17 7.39
CA VAL A 4 -41.96 15.46 6.13
C VAL A 4 -40.68 16.05 5.55
N TRP A 5 -39.65 15.22 5.40
CA TRP A 5 -38.40 15.65 4.79
C TRP A 5 -38.64 15.96 3.31
N PRO A 6 -38.23 17.13 2.79
CA PRO A 6 -38.44 17.47 1.39
C PRO A 6 -37.61 16.57 0.48
N LEU A 7 -38.26 15.98 -0.53
CA LEU A 7 -37.61 15.14 -1.52
C LEU A 7 -37.54 15.85 -2.86
N HIS A 8 -36.42 15.66 -3.55
CA HIS A 8 -36.14 16.19 -4.87
C HIS A 8 -35.95 15.05 -5.87
N ARG A 9 -35.92 15.39 -7.16
CA ARG A 9 -35.67 14.43 -8.24
C ARG A 9 -34.30 14.69 -8.85
N PHE A 10 -33.65 13.64 -9.31
CA PHE A 10 -32.49 13.71 -10.19
C PHE A 10 -32.90 13.26 -11.61
N HIS A 11 -32.10 13.61 -12.61
CA HIS A 11 -32.37 13.26 -14.02
C HIS A 11 -32.17 11.77 -14.28
N GLY A 12 -32.97 11.17 -15.16
CA GLY A 12 -32.82 9.78 -15.58
C GLY A 12 -33.04 8.73 -14.50
N GLY A 13 -32.32 7.61 -14.62
CA GLY A 13 -32.56 6.40 -13.85
C GLY A 13 -33.54 5.43 -14.54
N ILE A 14 -33.66 4.22 -13.99
CA ILE A 14 -34.45 3.11 -14.54
C ILE A 14 -35.12 2.28 -13.43
N HIS A 15 -36.08 1.43 -13.80
CA HIS A 15 -36.79 0.51 -12.90
C HIS A 15 -36.58 -0.95 -13.33
N PRO A 16 -35.39 -1.52 -13.14
CA PRO A 16 -35.17 -2.94 -13.38
C PRO A 16 -36.01 -3.80 -12.41
N PRO A 17 -36.39 -5.04 -12.79
CA PRO A 17 -37.05 -5.97 -11.87
C PRO A 17 -36.22 -6.16 -10.59
N GLU A 18 -36.85 -5.91 -9.44
CA GLU A 18 -36.11 -5.78 -8.18
C GLU A 18 -35.52 -7.11 -7.67
N ASN A 19 -36.25 -8.23 -7.87
CA ASN A 19 -35.87 -9.59 -7.45
C ASN A 19 -35.48 -9.78 -5.97
N LYS A 20 -35.80 -8.82 -5.09
CA LYS A 20 -35.45 -8.85 -3.65
C LYS A 20 -36.11 -10.00 -2.89
N GLN A 21 -37.33 -10.38 -3.28
CA GLN A 21 -38.14 -11.38 -2.57
C GLN A 21 -37.49 -12.77 -2.51
N GLN A 22 -36.54 -13.07 -3.41
CA GLN A 22 -35.85 -14.36 -3.43
C GLN A 22 -35.12 -14.63 -2.11
N SER A 23 -34.40 -13.63 -1.58
CA SER A 23 -33.45 -13.81 -0.48
C SER A 23 -33.85 -13.10 0.82
N SER A 24 -34.94 -12.32 0.82
CA SER A 24 -35.36 -11.52 1.98
C SER A 24 -36.29 -12.22 2.98
N GLY A 25 -36.66 -13.47 2.69
CA GLY A 25 -37.66 -14.23 3.45
C GLY A 25 -37.16 -14.91 4.72
N LEU A 26 -35.85 -15.15 4.82
CA LEU A 26 -35.20 -15.77 5.97
C LEU A 26 -34.41 -14.72 6.78
N PRO A 27 -34.23 -14.93 8.10
CA PRO A 27 -33.33 -14.09 8.87
C PRO A 27 -31.88 -14.29 8.41
N ILE A 28 -30.97 -13.39 8.81
CA ILE A 28 -29.54 -13.51 8.53
C ILE A 28 -29.03 -14.83 9.12
N GLN A 29 -28.52 -15.70 8.24
CA GLN A 29 -27.92 -16.98 8.62
C GLN A 29 -26.43 -16.78 8.95
N GLN A 30 -25.85 -17.70 9.72
CA GLN A 30 -24.41 -17.76 9.93
C GLN A 30 -23.78 -18.66 8.87
N ALA A 31 -22.69 -18.20 8.26
CA ALA A 31 -21.92 -19.04 7.34
C ALA A 31 -21.18 -20.14 8.13
N THR A 32 -21.03 -21.31 7.51
CA THR A 32 -20.15 -22.37 8.02
C THR A 32 -18.71 -21.86 8.02
N LEU A 33 -17.94 -22.16 9.08
CA LEU A 33 -16.51 -21.85 9.14
C LEU A 33 -15.77 -22.72 8.11
N PRO A 34 -15.15 -22.12 7.07
CA PRO A 34 -14.37 -22.88 6.09
C PRO A 34 -13.09 -23.44 6.71
N GLN A 35 -12.60 -24.56 6.19
CA GLN A 35 -11.30 -25.13 6.60
C GLN A 35 -10.12 -24.24 6.16
N LEU A 36 -10.30 -23.48 5.08
CA LEU A 36 -9.31 -22.57 4.53
C LEU A 36 -9.92 -21.21 4.27
N LEU A 37 -9.33 -20.16 4.83
CA LEU A 37 -9.63 -18.78 4.50
C LEU A 37 -8.55 -18.22 3.59
N VAL A 38 -8.92 -17.66 2.44
CA VAL A 38 -8.01 -16.97 1.52
C VAL A 38 -8.20 -15.47 1.72
N VAL A 39 -7.34 -14.80 2.48
CA VAL A 39 -7.53 -13.39 2.85
C VAL A 39 -6.69 -12.49 1.94
N PRO A 40 -7.28 -11.79 0.93
CA PRO A 40 -6.50 -10.95 0.04
C PRO A 40 -5.94 -9.74 0.78
N LEU A 41 -4.74 -9.30 0.37
CA LEU A 41 -4.11 -8.10 0.89
C LEU A 41 -4.74 -6.81 0.33
N LEU A 42 -5.39 -6.90 -0.83
CA LEU A 42 -6.14 -5.80 -1.44
C LEU A 42 -7.64 -5.94 -1.13
N GLN A 43 -8.15 -5.13 -0.19
CA GLN A 43 -9.57 -5.16 0.20
C GLN A 43 -10.28 -3.81 0.10
N HIS A 44 -9.71 -2.90 -0.69
CA HIS A 44 -10.21 -1.55 -0.92
C HIS A 44 -9.60 -0.95 -2.19
N ILE A 45 -10.03 0.25 -2.58
CA ILE A 45 -9.56 0.98 -3.77
C ILE A 45 -8.09 1.45 -3.70
N GLY A 46 -7.52 1.53 -2.49
CA GLY A 46 -6.12 1.92 -2.25
C GLY A 46 -5.08 0.86 -2.61
N GLN A 47 -3.91 0.92 -1.98
CA GLN A 47 -2.81 -0.04 -2.22
C GLN A 47 -2.98 -1.33 -1.40
N PRO A 48 -2.47 -2.47 -1.88
CA PRO A 48 -2.47 -3.70 -1.09
C PRO A 48 -1.72 -3.53 0.25
N ALA A 49 -2.23 -4.14 1.32
CA ALA A 49 -1.55 -4.20 2.61
C ALA A 49 -0.29 -5.09 2.54
N GLN A 50 0.66 -4.86 3.46
CA GLN A 50 1.88 -5.65 3.57
C GLN A 50 1.75 -6.66 4.72
N PRO A 51 1.94 -7.97 4.47
CA PRO A 51 1.88 -8.99 5.52
C PRO A 51 2.82 -8.68 6.67
N CYS A 52 2.37 -8.91 7.90
CA CYS A 52 3.17 -8.81 9.12
C CYS A 52 3.24 -10.12 9.91
N VAL A 53 2.82 -11.22 9.30
CA VAL A 53 2.91 -12.60 9.80
C VAL A 53 3.71 -13.46 8.83
N SER A 54 4.17 -14.63 9.28
CA SER A 54 4.94 -15.58 8.47
C SER A 54 4.20 -16.90 8.23
N GLU A 55 4.57 -17.63 7.18
CA GLU A 55 4.07 -19.00 6.97
C GLU A 55 4.42 -19.91 8.16
N GLY A 56 3.47 -20.75 8.58
CA GLY A 56 3.55 -21.61 9.77
C GLY A 56 3.15 -20.92 11.08
N GLU A 57 2.95 -19.60 11.10
CA GLU A 57 2.58 -18.85 12.30
C GLU A 57 1.13 -19.15 12.75
N GLN A 58 0.93 -19.31 14.06
CA GLN A 58 -0.41 -19.39 14.65
C GLN A 58 -0.99 -17.98 14.80
N VAL A 59 -2.24 -17.79 14.37
CA VAL A 59 -2.94 -16.51 14.47
C VAL A 59 -4.25 -16.66 15.24
N PHE A 60 -4.61 -15.61 15.97
CA PHE A 60 -5.89 -15.49 16.66
C PHE A 60 -6.94 -14.79 15.78
N LYS A 61 -8.22 -15.07 16.04
CA LYS A 61 -9.33 -14.33 15.43
C LYS A 61 -9.26 -12.84 15.78
N GLY A 62 -9.29 -12.00 14.75
CA GLY A 62 -9.17 -10.55 14.87
C GLY A 62 -7.73 -10.03 15.01
N GLN A 63 -6.71 -10.89 14.99
CA GLN A 63 -5.31 -10.46 15.01
C GLN A 63 -4.96 -9.69 13.73
N LEU A 64 -4.16 -8.63 13.86
CA LEU A 64 -3.59 -7.91 12.71
C LEU A 64 -2.62 -8.83 11.95
N ILE A 65 -2.85 -9.06 10.67
CA ILE A 65 -2.02 -9.94 9.82
C ILE A 65 -1.37 -9.21 8.64
N ALA A 66 -1.88 -8.02 8.27
CA ALA A 66 -1.23 -7.15 7.31
C ALA A 66 -1.41 -5.67 7.65
N THR A 67 -0.30 -4.94 7.57
CA THR A 67 -0.23 -3.50 7.84
C THR A 67 -0.57 -2.69 6.57
N PRO A 68 -1.30 -1.58 6.70
CA PRO A 68 -1.68 -0.77 5.55
C PRO A 68 -0.50 0.05 5.01
N ALA A 69 -0.51 0.33 3.71
CA ALA A 69 0.37 1.33 3.12
C ALA A 69 -0.21 2.74 3.34
N GLY A 70 0.44 3.55 4.18
CA GLY A 70 0.02 4.95 4.40
C GLY A 70 -1.32 5.09 5.14
N LEU A 71 -2.35 5.63 4.48
CA LEU A 71 -3.67 5.92 5.06
C LEU A 71 -4.72 4.82 4.79
N ASP A 72 -4.30 3.72 4.16
CA ASP A 72 -5.16 2.58 3.81
C ASP A 72 -5.59 1.76 5.04
N ALA A 73 -6.44 0.74 4.83
CA ALA A 73 -7.05 -0.02 5.93
C ALA A 73 -6.30 -1.33 6.23
N PRO A 74 -5.97 -1.65 7.50
CA PRO A 74 -5.34 -2.92 7.88
C PRO A 74 -6.21 -4.15 7.55
N VAL A 75 -5.56 -5.32 7.53
CA VAL A 75 -6.19 -6.63 7.34
C VAL A 75 -5.98 -7.49 8.58
N HIS A 76 -7.04 -8.16 9.02
CA HIS A 76 -7.06 -8.99 10.22
C HIS A 76 -7.42 -10.43 9.89
N ALA A 77 -6.95 -11.37 10.71
CA ALA A 77 -7.31 -12.77 10.66
C ALA A 77 -8.82 -12.95 10.95
N PRO A 78 -9.60 -13.52 10.02
CA PRO A 78 -11.04 -13.70 10.23
C PRO A 78 -11.42 -14.80 11.21
N SER A 79 -10.52 -15.77 11.43
CA SER A 79 -10.64 -16.85 12.40
C SER A 79 -9.26 -17.17 12.99
N SER A 80 -9.23 -17.97 14.06
CA SER A 80 -8.00 -18.55 14.59
C SER A 80 -7.53 -19.71 13.72
N GLY A 81 -6.22 -19.91 13.64
CA GLY A 81 -5.64 -20.96 12.81
C GLY A 81 -4.16 -20.80 12.56
N THR A 82 -3.68 -21.43 11.49
CA THR A 82 -2.28 -21.40 11.07
C THR A 82 -2.17 -20.73 9.70
N VAL A 83 -1.23 -19.80 9.55
CA VAL A 83 -0.88 -19.24 8.24
C VAL A 83 -0.26 -20.34 7.40
N GLN A 84 -0.99 -20.84 6.41
CA GLN A 84 -0.53 -21.93 5.55
C GLN A 84 0.40 -21.41 4.46
N ARG A 85 0.06 -20.25 3.87
CA ARG A 85 0.79 -19.69 2.73
C ARG A 85 0.59 -18.18 2.61
N ILE A 86 1.61 -17.47 2.14
CA ILE A 86 1.54 -16.06 1.75
C ILE A 86 1.98 -15.95 0.28
N GLY A 87 1.04 -15.66 -0.63
CA GLY A 87 1.35 -15.64 -2.06
C GLY A 87 0.17 -15.28 -2.94
N LEU A 88 0.31 -15.48 -4.25
CA LEU A 88 -0.78 -15.26 -5.20
C LEU A 88 -1.90 -16.28 -5.01
N ALA A 89 -3.14 -15.80 -4.94
CA ALA A 89 -4.35 -16.60 -4.84
C ALA A 89 -5.49 -16.00 -5.69
N PRO A 90 -6.54 -16.77 -6.01
CA PRO A 90 -7.71 -16.26 -6.72
C PRO A 90 -8.32 -15.03 -6.02
N TYR A 91 -8.80 -14.08 -6.81
CA TYR A 91 -9.36 -12.81 -6.31
C TYR A 91 -10.65 -12.47 -7.04
N PRO A 92 -11.67 -11.91 -6.35
CA PRO A 92 -12.93 -11.54 -6.96
C PRO A 92 -12.77 -10.27 -7.81
N HIS A 93 -12.30 -10.44 -9.05
CA HIS A 93 -12.15 -9.37 -10.03
C HIS A 93 -12.58 -9.82 -11.42
N ALA A 94 -13.12 -8.88 -12.21
CA ALA A 94 -13.69 -9.14 -13.53
C ALA A 94 -12.70 -9.78 -14.54
N SER A 95 -11.40 -9.59 -14.33
CA SER A 95 -10.36 -10.19 -15.18
C SER A 95 -9.94 -11.62 -14.79
N GLY A 96 -10.44 -12.14 -13.66
CA GLY A 96 -9.99 -13.43 -13.11
C GLY A 96 -8.52 -13.45 -12.66
N GLN A 97 -7.91 -12.29 -12.42
CA GLN A 97 -6.52 -12.19 -11.99
C GLN A 97 -6.35 -12.68 -10.55
N SER A 98 -5.19 -13.27 -10.26
CA SER A 98 -4.77 -13.60 -8.89
C SER A 98 -4.05 -12.42 -8.24
N PHE A 99 -4.23 -12.26 -6.93
CA PHE A 99 -3.60 -11.21 -6.14
C PHE A 99 -2.93 -11.82 -4.90
N ALA A 100 -2.00 -11.09 -4.30
CA ALA A 100 -1.35 -11.53 -3.08
C ALA A 100 -2.37 -11.64 -1.91
N ALA A 101 -2.33 -12.77 -1.21
CA ALA A 101 -3.23 -13.14 -0.14
C ALA A 101 -2.49 -13.93 0.95
N ILE A 102 -3.11 -14.00 2.12
CA ILE A 102 -2.70 -14.85 3.24
C ILE A 102 -3.73 -15.98 3.36
N GLU A 103 -3.28 -17.22 3.21
CA GLU A 103 -4.10 -18.41 3.38
C GLU A 103 -4.01 -18.90 4.83
N ILE A 104 -5.15 -19.02 5.50
CA ILE A 104 -5.24 -19.43 6.91
C ILE A 104 -6.02 -20.74 6.98
N ALA A 105 -5.34 -21.80 7.40
CA ALA A 105 -5.99 -23.06 7.77
C ALA A 105 -6.64 -22.87 9.14
N THR A 106 -7.98 -22.91 9.20
CA THR A 106 -8.72 -22.65 10.43
C THR A 106 -8.61 -23.82 11.41
N ASP A 107 -8.52 -23.54 12.70
CA ASP A 107 -8.41 -24.58 13.73
C ASP A 107 -9.75 -24.93 14.40
N GLY A 108 -10.84 -24.29 13.97
CA GLY A 108 -12.18 -24.49 14.49
C GLY A 108 -12.41 -23.92 15.90
N LYS A 109 -11.41 -23.29 16.53
CA LYS A 109 -11.53 -22.80 17.91
C LYS A 109 -12.14 -21.41 18.01
N GLU A 110 -12.09 -20.63 16.93
CA GLU A 110 -12.61 -19.25 16.88
C GLU A 110 -12.08 -18.36 18.02
N GLN A 111 -10.83 -18.59 18.43
CA GLN A 111 -10.25 -17.93 19.61
C GLN A 111 -9.86 -16.49 19.28
N TRP A 112 -10.52 -15.52 19.92
CA TRP A 112 -10.23 -14.10 19.77
C TRP A 112 -8.85 -13.72 20.32
N HIS A 113 -8.21 -12.77 19.64
CA HIS A 113 -6.99 -12.15 20.13
C HIS A 113 -7.26 -11.43 21.46
N PRO A 114 -6.41 -11.55 22.49
CA PRO A 114 -6.67 -11.00 23.83
C PRO A 114 -7.00 -9.50 23.87
N ASP A 115 -6.40 -8.72 22.96
CA ASP A 115 -6.62 -7.27 22.86
C ASP A 115 -8.00 -6.87 22.31
N ILE A 116 -8.77 -7.82 21.76
CA ILE A 116 -10.11 -7.56 21.25
C ILE A 116 -11.09 -7.53 22.42
N GLN A 117 -11.27 -6.35 22.98
CA GLN A 117 -12.12 -6.12 24.14
C GLN A 117 -13.14 -5.00 23.91
N PRO A 118 -14.36 -5.14 24.45
CA PRO A 118 -15.33 -4.06 24.48
C PRO A 118 -14.79 -2.80 25.15
N ALA A 119 -15.30 -1.64 24.74
CA ALA A 119 -14.93 -0.37 25.34
C ALA A 119 -16.16 0.49 25.63
N ASP A 120 -16.07 1.28 26.71
CA ASP A 120 -17.05 2.33 27.00
C ASP A 120 -16.79 3.53 26.09
N ALA A 121 -17.55 3.62 25.00
CA ALA A 121 -17.40 4.68 24.01
C ALA A 121 -17.63 6.09 24.60
N GLY A 122 -18.37 6.22 25.70
CA GLY A 122 -18.60 7.50 26.39
C GLY A 122 -17.32 8.08 27.01
N ARG A 123 -16.33 7.24 27.31
CA ARG A 123 -15.03 7.64 27.89
C ARG A 123 -13.93 7.86 26.87
N LEU A 124 -14.17 7.52 25.61
CA LEU A 124 -13.19 7.68 24.55
C LEU A 124 -13.21 9.11 24.01
N SER A 125 -12.03 9.68 23.77
CA SER A 125 -11.86 10.89 22.96
C SER A 125 -12.17 10.62 21.48
N ASP A 126 -12.41 11.67 20.72
CA ASP A 126 -12.71 11.57 19.29
C ASP A 126 -11.52 10.96 18.52
N GLU A 127 -10.30 11.28 18.92
CA GLU A 127 -9.06 10.70 18.38
C GLU A 127 -8.99 9.20 18.64
N GLN A 128 -9.35 8.75 19.86
CA GLN A 128 -9.39 7.32 20.20
C GLN A 128 -10.48 6.57 19.43
N ILE A 129 -11.66 7.18 19.23
CA ILE A 129 -12.72 6.59 18.40
C ILE A 129 -12.24 6.45 16.96
N LEU A 130 -11.68 7.51 16.37
CA LEU A 130 -11.17 7.49 15.01
C LEU A 130 -10.03 6.48 14.84
N GLN A 131 -9.14 6.38 15.83
CA GLN A 131 -8.05 5.40 15.83
C GLN A 131 -8.58 3.97 15.89
N ARG A 132 -9.61 3.68 16.72
CA ARG A 132 -10.26 2.37 16.73
C ARG A 132 -10.87 2.00 15.39
N ILE A 133 -11.58 2.95 14.75
CA ILE A 133 -12.15 2.75 13.40
C ILE A 133 -11.04 2.44 12.38
N ARG A 134 -9.92 3.16 12.44
CA ARG A 134 -8.76 2.95 11.57
C ARG A 134 -8.12 1.59 11.81
N SER A 135 -7.78 1.30 13.05
CA SER A 135 -7.13 0.04 13.46
C SER A 135 -8.01 -1.17 13.17
N ALA A 136 -9.34 -1.06 13.22
CA ALA A 136 -10.27 -2.13 12.88
C ALA A 136 -10.32 -2.45 11.37
N GLY A 137 -9.70 -1.64 10.51
CA GLY A 137 -9.65 -1.88 9.07
C GLY A 137 -10.99 -1.69 8.37
N ILE A 138 -11.84 -0.79 8.85
CA ILE A 138 -13.16 -0.57 8.26
C ILE A 138 -13.05 0.10 6.89
N SER A 139 -13.50 -0.61 5.85
CA SER A 139 -13.69 -0.08 4.50
C SER A 139 -15.17 0.26 4.27
N GLY A 140 -15.43 1.22 3.38
CA GLY A 140 -16.79 1.56 2.95
C GLY A 140 -17.48 0.37 2.29
N MET A 141 -18.52 -0.18 2.93
CA MET A 141 -19.15 -1.45 2.55
C MET A 141 -20.24 -1.32 1.48
N GLY A 142 -20.54 -0.09 1.05
CA GLY A 142 -21.46 0.21 -0.04
C GLY A 142 -20.90 -0.03 -1.46
N GLY A 143 -19.67 -0.54 -1.60
CA GLY A 143 -19.12 -0.98 -2.90
C GLY A 143 -17.67 -0.55 -3.14
N ALA A 144 -17.39 0.75 -3.16
CA ALA A 144 -16.07 1.26 -3.56
C ALA A 144 -14.91 0.93 -2.59
N GLY A 145 -15.21 0.49 -1.36
CA GLY A 145 -14.20 0.07 -0.40
C GLY A 145 -13.34 1.19 0.18
N PHE A 146 -13.73 2.46 0.08
CA PHE A 146 -12.91 3.57 0.59
C PHE A 146 -12.71 3.48 2.13
N PRO A 147 -11.48 3.65 2.67
CA PRO A 147 -11.24 3.56 4.11
C PRO A 147 -12.12 4.53 4.93
N ALA A 148 -12.93 3.99 5.86
CA ALA A 148 -13.93 4.78 6.58
C ALA A 148 -13.29 5.86 7.46
N ALA A 149 -12.17 5.55 8.12
CA ALA A 149 -11.44 6.51 8.94
C ALA A 149 -10.92 7.71 8.13
N VAL A 150 -10.46 7.49 6.88
CA VAL A 150 -10.01 8.58 6.01
C VAL A 150 -11.19 9.47 5.63
N LYS A 151 -12.35 8.87 5.32
CA LYS A 151 -13.56 9.64 4.96
C LYS A 151 -14.04 10.49 6.14
N LEU A 152 -14.05 9.92 7.34
CA LEU A 152 -14.42 10.62 8.56
C LEU A 152 -13.40 11.71 8.92
N GLN A 153 -12.10 11.45 8.80
CA GLN A 153 -11.06 12.46 9.04
C GLN A 153 -11.13 13.61 8.05
N GLY A 154 -11.30 13.33 6.75
CA GLY A 154 -11.53 14.35 5.73
C GLY A 154 -12.77 15.18 6.03
N GLY A 155 -13.84 14.53 6.48
CA GLY A 155 -15.04 15.18 6.99
C GLY A 155 -14.77 16.10 8.19
N ARG A 156 -14.01 15.66 9.20
CA ARG A 156 -13.64 16.48 10.38
C ARG A 156 -12.91 17.78 10.01
N ASN A 157 -12.07 17.72 8.99
CA ASN A 157 -11.33 18.88 8.50
C ASN A 157 -12.20 19.84 7.67
N ALA A 158 -13.36 19.37 7.23
CA ALA A 158 -14.36 20.16 6.53
C ALA A 158 -15.49 20.56 7.50
N ARG A 159 -16.19 21.65 7.20
CA ARG A 159 -17.39 22.02 7.97
C ARG A 159 -18.57 21.20 7.44
N ILE A 160 -18.83 20.05 8.06
CA ILE A 160 -19.93 19.17 7.65
C ILE A 160 -21.21 19.59 8.37
N GLU A 161 -22.29 19.70 7.62
CA GLU A 161 -23.62 20.08 8.13
C GLU A 161 -24.53 18.85 8.25
N THR A 162 -24.44 17.94 7.27
CA THR A 162 -25.31 16.76 7.16
C THR A 162 -24.53 15.46 7.04
N LEU A 163 -24.87 14.49 7.89
CA LEU A 163 -24.49 13.08 7.74
C LEU A 163 -25.66 12.29 7.15
N ILE A 164 -25.44 11.66 6.00
CA ILE A 164 -26.38 10.76 5.36
C ILE A 164 -25.95 9.32 5.66
N ILE A 165 -26.85 8.54 6.26
CA ILE A 165 -26.73 7.09 6.38
C ILE A 165 -27.53 6.46 5.23
N ASN A 166 -26.80 5.92 4.26
CA ASN A 166 -27.33 5.32 3.05
C ASN A 166 -27.72 3.86 3.29
N GLY A 167 -29.02 3.60 3.39
CA GLY A 167 -29.64 2.28 3.41
C GLY A 167 -30.54 2.06 2.20
N THR A 168 -30.23 2.66 1.05
CA THR A 168 -31.10 2.56 -0.12
C THR A 168 -31.05 1.17 -0.74
N GLU A 169 -29.85 0.61 -0.93
CA GLU A 169 -29.62 -0.70 -1.58
C GLU A 169 -30.45 -0.86 -2.86
N CYS A 170 -30.21 0.03 -3.83
CA CYS A 170 -31.01 0.16 -5.06
C CYS A 170 -30.70 -0.91 -6.13
N GLU A 171 -29.61 -1.66 -5.97
CA GLU A 171 -29.22 -2.70 -6.92
C GLU A 171 -30.20 -3.89 -6.85
N PRO A 172 -30.72 -4.42 -7.97
CA PRO A 172 -31.58 -5.61 -7.95
C PRO A 172 -30.91 -6.80 -7.24
N TYR A 173 -31.71 -7.73 -6.74
CA TYR A 173 -31.31 -8.95 -6.03
C TYR A 173 -30.68 -8.77 -4.63
N ILE A 174 -29.92 -7.71 -4.40
CA ILE A 174 -29.17 -7.52 -3.15
C ILE A 174 -30.13 -7.22 -1.99
N THR A 175 -30.03 -7.90 -0.85
CA THR A 175 -30.91 -7.69 0.33
C THR A 175 -30.14 -7.63 1.66
N ALA A 176 -28.81 -7.57 1.60
CA ALA A 176 -27.93 -7.61 2.76
C ALA A 176 -28.15 -6.42 3.70
N ASP A 177 -28.25 -5.21 3.16
CA ASP A 177 -28.49 -3.98 3.91
C ASP A 177 -29.95 -3.89 4.39
N ASP A 178 -30.92 -4.37 3.61
CA ASP A 178 -32.32 -4.50 4.08
C ASP A 178 -32.40 -5.35 5.36
N LEU A 179 -31.84 -6.57 5.31
CA LEU A 179 -31.86 -7.49 6.45
C LEU A 179 -31.04 -6.96 7.63
N LEU A 180 -29.89 -6.32 7.36
CA LEU A 180 -29.11 -5.67 8.41
C LEU A 180 -29.92 -4.59 9.13
N MET A 181 -30.63 -3.73 8.40
CA MET A 181 -31.48 -2.69 8.99
C MET A 181 -32.65 -3.28 9.80
N ARG A 182 -33.21 -4.41 9.35
CA ARG A 182 -34.31 -5.09 10.05
C ARG A 182 -33.85 -5.70 11.37
N GLU A 183 -32.68 -6.34 11.39
CA GLU A 183 -32.22 -7.15 12.52
C GLU A 183 -31.28 -6.41 13.47
N ARG A 184 -30.49 -5.45 12.97
CA ARG A 184 -29.41 -4.77 13.73
C ARG A 184 -29.53 -3.25 13.68
N ALA A 185 -30.76 -2.72 13.64
CA ALA A 185 -31.02 -1.27 13.62
C ALA A 185 -30.30 -0.51 14.76
N ALA A 186 -30.25 -1.07 15.97
CA ALA A 186 -29.60 -0.43 17.12
C ALA A 186 -28.08 -0.26 16.92
N ASP A 187 -27.42 -1.25 16.32
CA ASP A 187 -25.98 -1.22 16.02
C ASP A 187 -25.68 -0.16 14.97
N ILE A 188 -26.51 -0.09 13.91
CA ILE A 188 -26.41 0.95 12.88
C ILE A 188 -26.54 2.34 13.52
N LEU A 189 -27.56 2.57 14.34
CA LEU A 189 -27.81 3.87 14.96
C LEU A 189 -26.71 4.28 15.95
N SER A 190 -26.16 3.34 16.71
CA SER A 190 -25.06 3.63 17.64
C SER A 190 -23.74 3.90 16.91
N GLY A 191 -23.46 3.20 15.81
CA GLY A 191 -22.34 3.52 14.93
C GLY A 191 -22.49 4.87 14.24
N ALA A 192 -23.69 5.18 13.74
CA ALA A 192 -24.01 6.50 13.17
C ALA A 192 -23.87 7.63 14.21
N ALA A 193 -24.16 7.36 15.49
CA ALA A 193 -24.00 8.37 16.56
C ALA A 193 -22.53 8.68 16.84
N LEU A 194 -21.64 7.68 16.74
CA LEU A 194 -20.20 7.90 16.80
C LEU A 194 -19.73 8.74 15.61
N MET A 195 -20.22 8.45 14.40
CA MET A 195 -19.90 9.26 13.21
C MET A 195 -20.43 10.69 13.33
N GLN A 196 -21.65 10.88 13.86
CA GLN A 196 -22.22 12.19 14.13
C GLN A 196 -21.32 13.00 15.07
N ARG A 197 -20.91 12.39 16.18
CA ARG A 197 -20.01 12.99 17.16
C ARG A 197 -18.68 13.38 16.54
N LEU A 198 -18.04 12.45 15.82
CA LEU A 198 -16.76 12.69 15.18
C LEU A 198 -16.80 13.87 14.21
N LEU A 199 -17.85 13.96 13.40
CA LEU A 199 -18.02 14.98 12.38
C LEU A 199 -18.61 16.31 12.90
N ASP A 200 -19.05 16.36 14.17
CA ASP A 200 -19.76 17.48 14.78
C ASP A 200 -20.95 18.00 13.93
N VAL A 201 -21.76 17.08 13.40
CA VAL A 201 -22.86 17.42 12.50
C VAL A 201 -24.19 17.64 13.23
N ARG A 202 -24.93 18.63 12.74
CA ARG A 202 -26.24 18.99 13.29
C ARG A 202 -27.36 18.07 12.79
N GLN A 203 -27.23 17.56 11.57
CA GLN A 203 -28.31 16.86 10.88
C GLN A 203 -27.88 15.46 10.47
N VAL A 204 -28.66 14.46 10.90
CA VAL A 204 -28.47 13.07 10.51
C VAL A 204 -29.73 12.58 9.80
N VAL A 205 -29.53 12.02 8.61
CA VAL A 205 -30.59 11.54 7.72
C VAL A 205 -30.30 10.10 7.35
N ILE A 206 -31.25 9.22 7.59
CA ILE A 206 -31.19 7.82 7.19
C ILE A 206 -32.12 7.66 6.00
N ALA A 207 -31.56 7.39 4.83
CA ALA A 207 -32.34 7.25 3.60
C ALA A 207 -32.50 5.77 3.24
N ILE A 208 -33.75 5.36 3.06
CA ILE A 208 -34.14 3.99 2.76
C ILE A 208 -35.17 4.04 1.63
N GLU A 209 -35.09 3.14 0.65
CA GLU A 209 -36.09 3.08 -0.42
C GLU A 209 -37.46 2.64 0.11
N ASP A 210 -38.54 3.12 -0.52
CA ASP A 210 -39.92 2.85 -0.14
C ASP A 210 -40.34 1.38 -0.36
N ASN A 211 -39.61 0.61 -1.17
CA ASN A 211 -39.79 -0.84 -1.31
C ASN A 211 -39.30 -1.66 -0.09
N LYS A 212 -38.72 -1.03 0.95
CA LYS A 212 -38.22 -1.71 2.17
C LYS A 212 -39.01 -1.28 3.43
N PRO A 213 -40.33 -1.55 3.50
CA PRO A 213 -41.16 -1.10 4.62
C PRO A 213 -40.74 -1.69 5.98
N ALA A 214 -40.22 -2.92 5.99
CA ALA A 214 -39.76 -3.58 7.21
C ALA A 214 -38.49 -2.91 7.77
N ALA A 215 -37.51 -2.57 6.93
CA ALA A 215 -36.32 -1.81 7.35
C ALA A 215 -36.69 -0.40 7.83
N LEU A 216 -37.58 0.29 7.11
CA LEU A 216 -38.11 1.61 7.53
C LEU A 216 -38.74 1.53 8.93
N ALA A 217 -39.56 0.51 9.19
CA ALA A 217 -40.21 0.31 10.48
C ALA A 217 -39.18 0.03 11.59
N ALA A 218 -38.24 -0.89 11.36
CA ALA A 218 -37.20 -1.25 12.33
C ALA A 218 -36.30 -0.06 12.69
N MET A 219 -35.83 0.69 11.69
CA MET A 219 -34.99 1.87 11.90
C MET A 219 -35.72 3.00 12.62
N ARG A 220 -37.02 3.22 12.33
CA ARG A 220 -37.86 4.18 13.05
C ARG A 220 -38.09 3.76 14.50
N ALA A 221 -38.37 2.48 14.75
CA ALA A 221 -38.58 1.96 16.10
C ALA A 221 -37.31 2.09 16.94
N ALA A 222 -36.13 1.83 16.37
CA ALA A 222 -34.85 1.93 17.06
C ALA A 222 -34.39 3.39 17.28
N LEU A 223 -34.97 4.38 16.58
CA LEU A 223 -34.53 5.78 16.62
C LEU A 223 -34.55 6.39 18.02
N GLY A 224 -35.53 6.02 18.84
CA GLY A 224 -35.70 6.56 20.20
C GLY A 224 -35.92 8.08 20.18
N ILE A 225 -35.22 8.80 21.07
CA ILE A 225 -35.33 10.26 21.22
C ILE A 225 -34.37 11.06 20.33
N ARG A 226 -33.61 10.40 19.45
CA ARG A 226 -32.62 11.06 18.60
C ARG A 226 -33.32 12.02 17.63
N PRO A 227 -32.85 13.29 17.48
CA PRO A 227 -33.45 14.27 16.56
C PRO A 227 -33.00 14.01 15.11
N TRP A 228 -33.14 12.78 14.65
CA TRP A 228 -32.70 12.31 13.34
C TRP A 228 -33.91 12.05 12.44
N HIS A 229 -33.68 11.96 11.13
CA HIS A 229 -34.74 11.71 10.16
C HIS A 229 -34.57 10.35 9.49
N VAL A 230 -35.60 9.49 9.53
CA VAL A 230 -35.67 8.27 8.72
C VAL A 230 -36.60 8.52 7.55
N VAL A 231 -36.01 8.70 6.37
CA VAL A 231 -36.66 9.21 5.16
C VAL A 231 -36.84 8.05 4.18
N ALA A 232 -38.09 7.81 3.78
CA ALA A 232 -38.39 6.91 2.67
C ALA A 232 -38.18 7.67 1.35
N ILE A 233 -37.34 7.14 0.46
CA ILE A 233 -37.09 7.71 -0.87
C ILE A 233 -37.71 6.83 -1.97
N PRO A 234 -38.00 7.36 -3.16
CA PRO A 234 -38.54 6.56 -4.26
C PRO A 234 -37.57 5.47 -4.71
N THR A 235 -38.08 4.26 -4.93
CA THR A 235 -37.34 3.15 -5.55
C THR A 235 -37.05 3.47 -7.02
N LEU A 236 -35.81 3.86 -7.31
CA LEU A 236 -35.35 4.23 -8.64
C LEU A 236 -33.85 3.90 -8.74
N TYR A 237 -33.42 3.15 -9.74
CA TYR A 237 -32.00 2.87 -9.90
C TYR A 237 -31.30 3.98 -10.70
N PRO A 238 -30.12 4.50 -10.29
CA PRO A 238 -29.34 4.20 -9.08
C PRO A 238 -29.47 5.29 -7.98
N SER A 239 -30.62 5.35 -7.28
CA SER A 239 -30.88 6.29 -6.17
C SER A 239 -29.84 6.19 -5.04
N GLY A 240 -29.22 5.02 -4.88
CA GLY A 240 -28.15 4.77 -3.90
C GLY A 240 -26.78 5.31 -4.27
N GLY A 241 -26.59 5.80 -5.49
CA GLY A 241 -25.39 6.53 -5.87
C GLY A 241 -25.23 7.78 -5.00
N GLU A 242 -24.02 8.03 -4.48
CA GLU A 242 -23.78 9.10 -3.50
C GLU A 242 -24.27 10.47 -3.99
N ARG A 243 -24.01 10.81 -5.27
CA ARG A 243 -24.44 12.08 -5.87
C ARG A 243 -25.97 12.14 -6.07
N GLN A 244 -26.57 11.05 -6.53
CA GLN A 244 -28.02 10.94 -6.72
C GLN A 244 -28.76 11.05 -5.38
N LEU A 245 -28.28 10.35 -4.35
CA LEU A 245 -28.88 10.38 -3.03
C LEU A 245 -28.82 11.77 -2.39
N ILE A 246 -27.67 12.46 -2.51
CA ILE A 246 -27.53 13.85 -2.07
C ILE A 246 -28.54 14.74 -2.78
N LYS A 247 -28.68 14.60 -4.10
CA LYS A 247 -29.64 15.38 -4.88
C LYS A 247 -31.07 15.14 -4.40
N ILE A 248 -31.47 13.89 -4.19
CA ILE A 248 -32.82 13.52 -3.70
C ILE A 248 -33.10 14.16 -2.35
N LEU A 249 -32.15 14.10 -1.41
CA LEU A 249 -32.37 14.55 -0.04
C LEU A 249 -32.22 16.06 0.15
N THR A 250 -31.42 16.74 -0.67
CA THR A 250 -31.02 18.13 -0.40
C THR A 250 -31.29 19.09 -1.55
N GLY A 251 -31.56 18.58 -2.76
CA GLY A 251 -31.65 19.38 -3.98
C GLY A 251 -30.29 19.88 -4.50
N GLN A 252 -29.20 19.68 -3.74
CA GLN A 252 -27.86 20.09 -4.12
C GLN A 252 -27.19 19.08 -5.05
N GLU A 253 -26.24 19.55 -5.86
CA GLU A 253 -25.42 18.71 -6.73
C GLU A 253 -23.96 18.80 -6.31
N VAL A 254 -23.30 17.65 -6.26
CA VAL A 254 -21.85 17.61 -6.07
C VAL A 254 -21.21 17.97 -7.41
N PRO A 255 -20.37 19.02 -7.49
CA PRO A 255 -19.71 19.39 -8.74
C PRO A 255 -18.77 18.30 -9.26
N SER A 256 -18.54 18.28 -10.57
CA SER A 256 -17.54 17.39 -11.19
C SER A 256 -16.17 17.59 -10.54
N GLY A 257 -15.43 16.49 -10.33
CA GLY A 257 -14.12 16.50 -9.66
C GLY A 257 -14.11 16.88 -8.17
N ARG A 258 -15.25 17.22 -7.57
CA ARG A 258 -15.39 17.55 -6.15
C ARG A 258 -15.95 16.39 -5.34
N LEU A 259 -15.74 16.43 -4.02
CA LEU A 259 -16.26 15.47 -3.06
C LEU A 259 -17.51 16.01 -2.36
N PRO A 260 -18.42 15.16 -1.85
CA PRO A 260 -19.55 15.60 -1.03
C PRO A 260 -19.16 16.48 0.17
N ALA A 261 -17.98 16.24 0.74
CA ALA A 261 -17.48 17.02 1.86
C ALA A 261 -17.27 18.49 1.49
N ASP A 262 -17.01 18.81 0.21
CA ASP A 262 -16.86 20.19 -0.27
C ASP A 262 -18.18 20.99 -0.21
N ILE A 263 -19.32 20.31 -0.16
CA ILE A 263 -20.66 20.91 0.02
C ILE A 263 -21.23 20.65 1.41
N GLY A 264 -20.40 20.26 2.38
CA GLY A 264 -20.80 20.06 3.77
C GLY A 264 -21.58 18.77 4.03
N ILE A 265 -21.42 17.74 3.19
CA ILE A 265 -22.15 16.47 3.34
C ILE A 265 -21.19 15.28 3.42
N VAL A 266 -21.44 14.36 4.35
CA VAL A 266 -20.79 13.05 4.40
C VAL A 266 -21.83 11.95 4.29
N CYS A 267 -21.65 11.03 3.34
CA CYS A 267 -22.51 9.86 3.16
C CYS A 267 -21.80 8.58 3.60
N GLN A 268 -22.46 7.74 4.41
CA GLN A 268 -21.94 6.45 4.86
C GLN A 268 -23.00 5.36 4.71
N ASN A 269 -22.58 4.16 4.28
CA ASN A 269 -23.49 3.02 4.15
C ASN A 269 -23.90 2.46 5.54
N VAL A 270 -25.10 1.89 5.65
CA VAL A 270 -25.60 1.26 6.89
C VAL A 270 -24.70 0.15 7.42
N GLY A 271 -24.15 -0.68 6.54
CA GLY A 271 -23.13 -1.67 6.88
C GLY A 271 -21.91 -1.03 7.52
N THR A 272 -21.37 0.04 6.93
CA THR A 272 -20.23 0.78 7.50
C THR A 272 -20.54 1.35 8.88
N ALA A 273 -21.76 1.82 9.12
CA ALA A 273 -22.19 2.27 10.45
C ALA A 273 -22.21 1.12 11.46
N ALA A 274 -22.77 -0.04 11.11
CA ALA A 274 -22.73 -1.24 11.95
C ALA A 274 -21.29 -1.71 12.24
N ALA A 275 -20.39 -1.65 11.27
CA ALA A 275 -18.98 -1.98 11.47
C ALA A 275 -18.28 -1.00 12.43
N VAL A 276 -18.59 0.30 12.35
CA VAL A 276 -18.08 1.30 13.31
C VAL A 276 -18.56 1.02 14.72
N HIS A 277 -19.83 0.62 14.90
CA HIS A 277 -20.32 0.15 16.18
C HIS A 277 -19.47 -1.01 16.71
N ALA A 278 -19.29 -2.07 15.91
CA ALA A 278 -18.55 -3.26 16.31
C ALA A 278 -17.09 -2.94 16.70
N ALA A 279 -16.42 -2.08 15.93
CA ALA A 279 -15.03 -1.68 16.22
C ALA A 279 -14.88 -0.87 17.51
N VAL A 280 -15.81 0.04 17.78
CA VAL A 280 -15.67 0.97 18.91
C VAL A 280 -16.24 0.37 20.20
N TYR A 281 -17.44 -0.20 20.16
CA TYR A 281 -18.10 -0.75 21.35
C TYR A 281 -17.62 -2.16 21.68
N LEU A 282 -17.39 -3.01 20.67
CA LEU A 282 -17.04 -4.42 20.88
C LEU A 282 -15.54 -4.70 20.69
N GLY A 283 -14.78 -3.71 20.20
CA GLY A 283 -13.37 -3.88 19.85
C GLY A 283 -13.11 -4.73 18.61
N ARG A 284 -14.16 -5.15 17.88
CA ARG A 284 -14.06 -6.16 16.81
C ARG A 284 -13.62 -5.52 15.48
N PRO A 285 -12.53 -6.01 14.85
CA PRO A 285 -12.15 -5.56 13.51
C PRO A 285 -13.16 -6.02 12.44
N LEU A 286 -13.10 -5.41 11.26
CA LEU A 286 -13.92 -5.82 10.13
C LEU A 286 -13.39 -7.11 9.52
N ILE A 287 -13.90 -8.24 10.02
CA ILE A 287 -13.53 -9.61 9.61
C ILE A 287 -14.69 -10.41 9.02
N SER A 288 -15.91 -9.91 9.12
CA SER A 288 -17.10 -10.51 8.53
C SER A 288 -17.96 -9.46 7.87
N ARG A 289 -18.84 -9.91 6.98
CA ARG A 289 -19.88 -9.06 6.39
C ARG A 289 -21.13 -9.88 6.10
N ILE A 290 -22.26 -9.19 5.99
CA ILE A 290 -23.48 -9.79 5.45
C ILE A 290 -23.37 -9.78 3.92
N THR A 291 -23.69 -10.92 3.32
CA THR A 291 -23.66 -11.17 1.88
C THR A 291 -24.95 -11.85 1.46
N THR A 292 -25.62 -11.30 0.45
CA THR A 292 -26.79 -11.92 -0.16
C THR A 292 -26.38 -13.08 -1.07
N LEU A 293 -26.91 -14.27 -0.85
CA LEU A 293 -26.80 -15.43 -1.72
C LEU A 293 -28.13 -15.63 -2.44
N THR A 294 -28.15 -15.55 -3.77
CA THR A 294 -29.40 -15.60 -4.53
C THR A 294 -29.20 -16.13 -5.95
N GLY A 295 -30.29 -16.24 -6.71
CA GLY A 295 -30.31 -16.75 -8.07
C GLY A 295 -30.93 -18.14 -8.18
N ALA A 296 -31.45 -18.45 -9.35
CA ALA A 296 -32.25 -19.63 -9.63
C ALA A 296 -31.48 -20.96 -9.50
N ALA A 297 -30.13 -20.93 -9.49
CA ALA A 297 -29.33 -22.11 -9.25
C ALA A 297 -29.17 -22.45 -7.75
N LEU A 298 -29.69 -21.63 -6.83
CA LEU A 298 -29.67 -21.92 -5.39
C LEU A 298 -31.01 -22.48 -4.92
N ARG A 299 -30.97 -23.56 -4.15
CA ARG A 299 -32.17 -24.15 -3.53
C ARG A 299 -32.71 -23.28 -2.40
N GLN A 300 -31.83 -22.57 -1.68
CA GLN A 300 -32.19 -21.70 -0.57
C GLN A 300 -31.47 -20.35 -0.67
N PRO A 301 -31.97 -19.41 -1.50
CA PRO A 301 -31.54 -18.03 -1.46
C PRO A 301 -31.73 -17.43 -0.05
N MET A 302 -30.72 -16.72 0.45
CA MET A 302 -30.68 -16.21 1.82
C MET A 302 -29.63 -15.10 1.98
N ASN A 303 -29.60 -14.45 3.14
CA ASN A 303 -28.50 -13.58 3.55
C ASN A 303 -27.65 -14.30 4.59
N VAL A 304 -26.33 -14.27 4.42
CA VAL A 304 -25.38 -14.92 5.34
C VAL A 304 -24.41 -13.90 5.89
N GLU A 305 -24.13 -13.97 7.20
CA GLU A 305 -22.94 -13.35 7.78
C GLU A 305 -21.77 -14.30 7.56
N CYS A 306 -20.87 -13.94 6.63
CA CYS A 306 -19.70 -14.73 6.28
C CYS A 306 -18.41 -14.02 6.65
N LEU A 307 -17.37 -14.81 6.92
CA LEU A 307 -16.04 -14.30 7.16
C LEU A 307 -15.44 -13.79 5.85
N ILE A 308 -14.70 -12.69 5.93
CA ILE A 308 -13.85 -12.24 4.84
C ILE A 308 -12.82 -13.34 4.57
N GLY A 309 -12.61 -13.69 3.33
CA GLY A 309 -11.71 -14.78 2.95
C GLY A 309 -12.39 -16.12 2.74
N THR A 310 -13.68 -16.27 3.07
CA THR A 310 -14.44 -17.50 2.75
C THR A 310 -14.53 -17.66 1.23
N PRO A 311 -14.14 -18.82 0.66
CA PRO A 311 -14.32 -19.10 -0.75
C PRO A 311 -15.79 -19.02 -1.17
N VAL A 312 -16.07 -18.41 -2.32
CA VAL A 312 -17.44 -18.24 -2.82
C VAL A 312 -18.17 -19.58 -2.96
N ILE A 313 -17.48 -20.62 -3.43
CA ILE A 313 -18.07 -21.95 -3.60
C ILE A 313 -18.68 -22.52 -2.31
N GLU A 314 -18.04 -22.34 -1.16
CA GLU A 314 -18.53 -22.87 0.11
C GLU A 314 -19.86 -22.23 0.53
N LEU A 315 -20.01 -20.92 0.28
CA LEU A 315 -21.26 -20.20 0.55
C LEU A 315 -22.38 -20.66 -0.39
N LEU A 316 -22.08 -20.84 -1.67
CA LEU A 316 -23.07 -21.31 -2.64
C LEU A 316 -23.51 -22.75 -2.33
N GLU A 317 -22.58 -23.62 -1.96
CA GLU A 317 -22.88 -25.00 -1.55
C GLU A 317 -23.72 -25.03 -0.27
N GLN A 318 -23.45 -24.15 0.71
CA GLN A 318 -24.30 -23.97 1.89
C GLN A 318 -25.74 -23.55 1.51
N ALA A 319 -25.91 -22.74 0.47
CA ALA A 319 -27.22 -22.35 -0.08
C ALA A 319 -27.86 -23.43 -1.00
N GLY A 320 -27.22 -24.60 -1.11
CA GLY A 320 -27.69 -25.72 -1.92
C GLY A 320 -27.54 -25.48 -3.43
N LEU A 321 -26.36 -25.04 -3.87
CA LEU A 321 -26.03 -24.84 -5.28
C LEU A 321 -26.33 -26.06 -6.15
N ASP A 322 -27.15 -25.88 -7.17
CA ASP A 322 -27.34 -26.82 -8.26
C ASP A 322 -26.40 -26.46 -9.43
N ARG A 323 -25.26 -27.15 -9.49
CA ARG A 323 -24.26 -26.95 -10.55
C ARG A 323 -24.79 -27.25 -11.95
N THR A 324 -25.86 -28.02 -12.09
CA THR A 324 -26.44 -28.35 -13.41
C THR A 324 -27.31 -27.23 -13.96
N GLN A 325 -27.86 -26.39 -13.08
CA GLN A 325 -28.64 -25.20 -13.43
C GLN A 325 -27.77 -23.95 -13.52
N MET A 326 -26.62 -23.94 -12.85
CA MET A 326 -25.74 -22.78 -12.78
C MET A 326 -25.11 -22.44 -14.13
N ASN A 327 -25.44 -21.26 -14.65
CA ASN A 327 -24.82 -20.67 -15.82
C ASN A 327 -23.55 -19.89 -15.44
N ARG A 328 -23.70 -18.92 -14.53
CA ARG A 328 -22.60 -18.08 -14.04
C ARG A 328 -22.88 -17.56 -12.65
N VAL A 329 -21.81 -17.20 -11.95
CA VAL A 329 -21.88 -16.50 -10.65
C VAL A 329 -21.52 -15.04 -10.86
N ILE A 330 -22.34 -14.12 -10.36
CA ILE A 330 -22.09 -12.67 -10.41
C ILE A 330 -21.78 -12.17 -9.01
N VAL A 331 -20.70 -11.40 -8.88
CA VAL A 331 -20.36 -10.67 -7.65
C VAL A 331 -20.95 -9.26 -7.73
N GLY A 332 -21.70 -8.87 -6.70
CA GLY A 332 -22.49 -7.64 -6.70
C GLY A 332 -23.88 -7.88 -7.30
N GLY A 333 -24.41 -6.91 -8.02
CA GLY A 333 -25.70 -7.05 -8.70
C GLY A 333 -25.59 -7.04 -10.23
N PRO A 334 -26.71 -7.25 -10.93
CA PRO A 334 -26.72 -7.42 -12.39
C PRO A 334 -26.34 -6.15 -13.17
N MET A 335 -26.40 -4.96 -12.57
CA MET A 335 -26.10 -3.68 -13.22
C MET A 335 -24.62 -3.32 -13.12
N MET A 336 -24.08 -3.32 -11.89
CA MET A 336 -22.69 -2.88 -11.64
C MET A 336 -21.70 -4.02 -11.43
N GLY A 337 -22.17 -5.22 -11.13
CA GLY A 337 -21.36 -6.39 -10.80
C GLY A 337 -20.58 -6.97 -11.99
N PHE A 338 -19.94 -8.11 -11.74
CA PHE A 338 -19.16 -8.83 -12.74
C PHE A 338 -19.27 -10.34 -12.54
N SER A 339 -19.12 -11.10 -13.64
CA SER A 339 -19.08 -12.55 -13.58
C SER A 339 -17.77 -13.03 -12.95
N LEU A 340 -17.87 -13.94 -11.99
CA LEU A 340 -16.74 -14.56 -11.33
C LEU A 340 -16.22 -15.75 -12.15
N ALA A 341 -14.92 -15.75 -12.46
CA ALA A 341 -14.29 -16.82 -13.24
C ALA A 341 -13.91 -18.03 -12.37
N ASP A 342 -13.42 -17.80 -11.16
CA ASP A 342 -12.99 -18.84 -10.22
C ASP A 342 -13.81 -18.74 -8.92
N LEU A 343 -14.55 -19.81 -8.61
CA LEU A 343 -15.39 -19.87 -7.41
C LEU A 343 -14.60 -20.08 -6.11
N ASN A 344 -13.31 -20.38 -6.21
CA ASN A 344 -12.40 -20.38 -5.05
C ASN A 344 -11.96 -18.97 -4.66
N ALA A 345 -12.25 -17.96 -5.48
CA ALA A 345 -12.05 -16.58 -5.08
C ALA A 345 -12.85 -16.26 -3.81
N PRO A 346 -12.25 -15.52 -2.86
CA PRO A 346 -12.87 -15.26 -1.57
C PRO A 346 -13.87 -14.13 -1.60
N VAL A 347 -14.77 -14.12 -0.62
CA VAL A 347 -15.53 -12.92 -0.22
C VAL A 347 -14.56 -11.88 0.36
N ILE A 348 -14.67 -10.62 -0.09
CA ILE A 348 -13.93 -9.48 0.46
C ILE A 348 -14.88 -8.43 1.06
N LYS A 349 -14.32 -7.39 1.69
CA LYS A 349 -15.07 -6.27 2.32
C LYS A 349 -16.10 -5.60 1.41
N THR A 350 -16.03 -5.77 0.09
CA THR A 350 -16.93 -5.16 -0.90
C THR A 350 -17.87 -6.17 -1.61
N THR A 351 -17.75 -7.47 -1.33
CA THR A 351 -18.63 -8.54 -1.85
C THR A 351 -19.98 -8.57 -1.13
N ASN A 352 -20.95 -7.74 -1.52
CA ASN A 352 -22.26 -7.65 -0.87
C ASN A 352 -23.30 -8.67 -1.35
N CYS A 353 -23.12 -9.22 -2.55
CA CYS A 353 -24.04 -10.18 -3.14
C CYS A 353 -23.31 -11.16 -4.05
N LEU A 354 -23.81 -12.39 -4.09
CA LEU A 354 -23.43 -13.47 -4.98
C LEU A 354 -24.70 -14.00 -5.64
N ILE A 355 -24.79 -13.88 -6.96
CA ILE A 355 -25.93 -14.36 -7.75
C ILE A 355 -25.48 -15.59 -8.54
N ALA A 356 -25.91 -16.79 -8.13
CA ALA A 356 -25.75 -18.01 -8.90
C ALA A 356 -26.96 -18.15 -9.85
N SER A 357 -26.81 -17.57 -11.04
CA SER A 357 -27.87 -17.46 -12.04
C SER A 357 -27.99 -18.72 -12.89
N SER A 358 -29.20 -18.99 -13.39
CA SER A 358 -29.43 -19.95 -14.49
C SER A 358 -29.42 -19.26 -15.85
N GLU A 359 -29.36 -20.03 -16.94
CA GLU A 359 -29.45 -19.48 -18.30
C GLU A 359 -30.81 -18.80 -18.56
N GLN A 360 -31.89 -19.30 -17.95
CA GLN A 360 -33.22 -18.69 -18.08
C GLN A 360 -33.34 -17.37 -17.32
N GLU A 361 -32.71 -17.30 -16.14
CA GLU A 361 -32.74 -16.10 -15.30
C GLU A 361 -31.83 -14.99 -15.86
N MET A 362 -30.63 -15.36 -16.33
CA MET A 362 -29.66 -14.44 -16.90
C MET A 362 -29.04 -15.02 -18.18
N PRO A 363 -29.76 -14.90 -19.31
CA PRO A 363 -29.29 -15.43 -20.58
C PRO A 363 -28.02 -14.74 -21.08
N ALA A 364 -27.32 -15.38 -22.01
CA ALA A 364 -26.24 -14.72 -22.73
C ALA A 364 -26.75 -13.42 -23.41
N PRO A 365 -25.99 -12.31 -23.33
CA PRO A 365 -26.37 -11.09 -24.02
C PRO A 365 -26.38 -11.33 -25.52
N GLU A 366 -27.45 -10.91 -26.19
CA GLU A 366 -27.52 -10.99 -27.64
C GLU A 366 -26.49 -10.06 -28.29
N PRO A 367 -26.03 -10.36 -29.52
CA PRO A 367 -25.03 -9.55 -30.20
C PRO A 367 -25.45 -8.09 -30.33
N ALA A 368 -24.50 -7.18 -30.08
CA ALA A 368 -24.72 -5.75 -30.24
C ALA A 368 -25.01 -5.41 -31.71
N LEU A 369 -26.07 -4.63 -31.92
CA LEU A 369 -26.43 -4.07 -33.22
C LEU A 369 -25.84 -2.66 -33.37
N PRO A 370 -25.74 -2.13 -34.60
CA PRO A 370 -25.34 -0.74 -34.82
C PRO A 370 -26.23 0.25 -34.07
N CYS A 371 -25.63 1.34 -33.59
CA CYS A 371 -26.36 2.38 -32.86
C CYS A 371 -27.31 3.13 -33.79
N ILE A 372 -28.60 3.15 -33.47
CA ILE A 372 -29.64 3.83 -34.28
C ILE A 372 -29.90 5.29 -33.86
N ARG A 373 -29.19 5.79 -32.85
CA ARG A 373 -29.36 7.16 -32.32
C ARG A 373 -30.77 7.53 -31.85
N CYS A 374 -31.39 6.62 -31.10
CA CYS A 374 -32.71 6.85 -30.50
C CYS A 374 -32.75 7.85 -29.33
N GLY A 375 -31.62 8.11 -28.65
CA GLY A 375 -31.56 9.07 -27.53
C GLY A 375 -31.92 8.49 -26.15
N GLU A 376 -32.48 7.28 -26.05
CA GLU A 376 -32.89 6.66 -24.78
C GLU A 376 -31.78 6.62 -23.71
N CYS A 377 -30.55 6.35 -24.13
CA CYS A 377 -29.41 6.29 -23.23
C CYS A 377 -29.10 7.63 -22.52
N GLU A 378 -29.39 8.76 -23.15
CA GLU A 378 -29.23 10.11 -22.57
C GLU A 378 -30.33 10.39 -21.54
N LEU A 379 -31.58 10.05 -21.87
CA LEU A 379 -32.72 10.19 -20.97
C LEU A 379 -32.54 9.36 -19.70
N ALA A 380 -31.99 8.15 -19.83
CA ALA A 380 -31.75 7.26 -18.70
C ALA A 380 -30.50 7.60 -17.87
N CYS A 381 -29.59 8.44 -18.37
CA CYS A 381 -28.29 8.67 -17.72
C CYS A 381 -28.42 9.50 -16.43
N PRO A 382 -28.13 8.94 -15.24
CA PRO A 382 -28.28 9.66 -13.97
C PRO A 382 -27.22 10.74 -13.72
N ALA A 383 -26.18 10.77 -14.55
CA ALA A 383 -25.11 11.77 -14.53
C ALA A 383 -25.30 12.85 -15.61
N SER A 384 -26.41 12.82 -16.35
CA SER A 384 -26.72 13.77 -17.42
C SER A 384 -25.60 13.89 -18.47
N LEU A 385 -24.94 12.76 -18.77
CA LEU A 385 -23.94 12.65 -19.83
C LEU A 385 -24.63 12.36 -21.17
N LEU A 386 -23.83 12.35 -22.25
CA LEU A 386 -24.26 11.96 -23.61
C LEU A 386 -23.63 10.59 -23.97
N PRO A 387 -24.22 9.44 -23.56
CA PRO A 387 -23.59 8.13 -23.76
C PRO A 387 -23.33 7.81 -25.23
N GLN A 388 -24.22 8.22 -26.13
CA GLN A 388 -24.01 8.05 -27.56
C GLN A 388 -22.73 8.73 -28.06
N GLN A 389 -22.48 9.98 -27.62
CA GLN A 389 -21.29 10.72 -28.02
C GLN A 389 -20.03 10.10 -27.41
N LEU A 390 -20.11 9.70 -26.14
CA LEU A 390 -19.02 8.97 -25.47
C LEU A 390 -18.71 7.63 -26.14
N LEU A 391 -19.73 6.91 -26.62
CA LEU A 391 -19.53 5.65 -27.36
C LEU A 391 -18.76 5.91 -28.64
N PHE A 392 -19.16 6.92 -29.41
CA PHE A 392 -18.49 7.28 -30.67
C PHE A 392 -17.00 7.56 -30.44
N TYR A 393 -16.66 8.41 -29.47
CA TYR A 393 -15.27 8.71 -29.13
C TYR A 393 -14.51 7.51 -28.55
N ALA A 394 -15.17 6.66 -27.76
CA ALA A 394 -14.55 5.44 -27.23
C ALA A 394 -14.21 4.44 -28.33
N GLN A 395 -15.09 4.26 -29.33
CA GLN A 395 -14.83 3.41 -30.49
C GLN A 395 -13.71 3.99 -31.38
N GLY A 396 -13.61 5.32 -31.47
CA GLY A 396 -12.54 6.01 -32.20
C GLY A 396 -11.20 6.08 -31.46
N GLY A 397 -11.13 5.68 -30.18
CA GLY A 397 -9.93 5.85 -29.35
C GLY A 397 -9.59 7.33 -29.05
N GLU A 398 -10.58 8.23 -29.14
CA GLU A 398 -10.40 9.67 -28.98
C GLU A 398 -10.41 10.09 -27.50
N HIS A 399 -9.29 9.80 -26.81
CA HIS A 399 -9.14 10.03 -25.36
C HIS A 399 -9.37 11.48 -24.92
N GLU A 400 -8.86 12.45 -25.69
CA GLU A 400 -9.03 13.88 -25.37
C GLU A 400 -10.50 14.30 -25.42
N GLN A 401 -11.25 13.82 -26.42
CA GLN A 401 -12.68 14.10 -26.55
C GLN A 401 -13.49 13.44 -25.44
N LEU A 402 -13.14 12.22 -25.04
CA LEU A 402 -13.76 11.56 -23.89
C LEU A 402 -13.58 12.35 -22.59
N GLN A 403 -12.39 12.92 -22.37
CA GLN A 403 -12.13 13.77 -21.22
C GLN A 403 -12.90 15.09 -21.32
N ALA A 404 -12.92 15.73 -22.49
CA ALA A 404 -13.68 16.95 -22.73
C ALA A 404 -15.20 16.77 -22.54
N ASN A 405 -15.71 15.55 -22.74
CA ASN A 405 -17.11 15.16 -22.52
C ASN A 405 -17.34 14.46 -21.16
N ASN A 406 -16.46 14.70 -20.17
CA ASN A 406 -16.62 14.28 -18.78
C ASN A 406 -16.82 12.78 -18.58
N LEU A 407 -16.12 11.92 -19.35
CA LEU A 407 -16.18 10.46 -19.18
C LEU A 407 -15.98 10.02 -17.72
N PHE A 408 -15.14 10.73 -16.95
CA PHE A 408 -14.86 10.38 -15.55
C PHE A 408 -16.02 10.64 -14.58
N ASP A 409 -17.05 11.41 -14.97
CA ASP A 409 -18.28 11.56 -14.21
C ASP A 409 -19.24 10.38 -14.40
N CYS A 410 -18.99 9.51 -15.40
CA CYS A 410 -19.75 8.29 -15.58
C CYS A 410 -19.55 7.38 -14.35
N ILE A 411 -20.64 7.03 -13.66
CA ILE A 411 -20.59 6.16 -12.48
C ILE A 411 -20.69 4.66 -12.81
N GLU A 412 -20.66 4.30 -14.09
CA GLU A 412 -20.68 2.90 -14.56
C GLU A 412 -21.90 2.08 -14.08
N CYS A 413 -23.04 2.75 -13.86
CA CYS A 413 -24.28 2.14 -13.38
C CYS A 413 -25.02 1.26 -14.41
N GLY A 414 -24.68 1.32 -15.70
CA GLY A 414 -25.34 0.47 -16.70
C GLY A 414 -26.78 0.87 -17.09
N ALA A 415 -27.34 1.94 -16.52
CA ALA A 415 -28.68 2.43 -16.92
C ALA A 415 -28.78 2.68 -18.43
N CYS A 416 -27.73 3.24 -19.04
CA CYS A 416 -27.67 3.48 -20.48
C CYS A 416 -27.61 2.19 -21.33
N ALA A 417 -26.92 1.16 -20.84
CA ALA A 417 -26.83 -0.13 -21.53
C ALA A 417 -28.14 -0.91 -21.42
N TYR A 418 -28.82 -0.81 -20.28
CA TYR A 418 -30.10 -1.46 -20.03
C TYR A 418 -31.21 -1.00 -20.99
N VAL A 419 -31.29 0.31 -21.25
CA VAL A 419 -32.32 0.88 -22.17
C VAL A 419 -31.93 0.81 -23.65
N CYS A 420 -30.75 0.31 -23.98
CA CYS A 420 -30.24 0.35 -25.36
C CYS A 420 -30.98 -0.66 -26.25
N SER A 421 -31.80 -0.18 -27.18
CA SER A 421 -32.49 -1.01 -28.18
C SER A 421 -31.53 -1.81 -29.08
N SER A 422 -30.31 -1.30 -29.28
CA SER A 422 -29.25 -1.97 -30.04
C SER A 422 -28.38 -2.91 -29.18
N ARG A 423 -28.68 -3.06 -27.88
CA ARG A 423 -27.96 -3.96 -26.95
C ARG A 423 -26.45 -3.70 -26.89
N ILE A 424 -26.05 -2.45 -27.07
CA ILE A 424 -24.64 -2.05 -27.05
C ILE A 424 -24.16 -2.06 -25.59
N PRO A 425 -23.06 -2.76 -25.28
CA PRO A 425 -22.51 -2.81 -23.92
C PRO A 425 -21.75 -1.52 -23.58
N LEU A 426 -22.45 -0.39 -23.53
CA LEU A 426 -21.90 0.97 -23.37
C LEU A 426 -20.90 1.07 -22.21
N VAL A 427 -21.22 0.49 -21.05
CA VAL A 427 -20.36 0.54 -19.86
C VAL A 427 -19.02 -0.16 -20.07
N GLN A 428 -18.96 -1.23 -20.87
CA GLN A 428 -17.70 -1.94 -21.13
C GLN A 428 -16.73 -1.05 -21.92
N TYR A 429 -17.23 -0.32 -22.92
CA TYR A 429 -16.45 0.67 -23.66
C TYR A 429 -15.93 1.79 -22.75
N TYR A 430 -16.76 2.30 -21.84
CA TYR A 430 -16.36 3.36 -20.91
C TYR A 430 -15.34 2.89 -19.89
N ARG A 431 -15.49 1.68 -19.35
CA ARG A 431 -14.51 1.07 -18.43
C ARG A 431 -13.15 0.91 -19.11
N ALA A 432 -13.14 0.36 -20.32
CA ALA A 432 -11.92 0.23 -21.13
C ALA A 432 -11.27 1.60 -21.37
N ALA A 433 -12.04 2.56 -21.89
CA ALA A 433 -11.51 3.90 -22.19
C ALA A 433 -10.98 4.63 -20.93
N LYS A 434 -11.65 4.51 -19.77
CA LYS A 434 -11.12 5.05 -18.51
C LYS A 434 -9.82 4.37 -18.09
N ALA A 435 -9.71 3.06 -18.24
CA ALA A 435 -8.50 2.31 -17.93
C ALA A 435 -7.33 2.73 -18.83
N ASP A 436 -7.59 2.93 -20.12
CA ASP A 436 -6.61 3.39 -21.11
C ASP A 436 -6.13 4.81 -20.78
N ILE A 437 -7.05 5.73 -20.50
CA ILE A 437 -6.70 7.11 -20.11
C ILE A 437 -5.88 7.13 -18.82
N ARG A 438 -6.27 6.34 -17.80
CA ARG A 438 -5.50 6.23 -16.55
C ARG A 438 -4.09 5.70 -16.81
N THR A 439 -3.96 4.69 -17.66
CA THR A 439 -2.65 4.12 -18.04
C THR A 439 -1.78 5.16 -18.73
N LEU A 440 -2.36 5.95 -19.65
CA LEU A 440 -1.68 7.04 -20.34
C LEU A 440 -1.21 8.11 -19.36
N GLN A 441 -2.09 8.56 -18.46
CA GLN A 441 -1.77 9.55 -17.43
C GLN A 441 -0.66 9.06 -16.49
N GLN A 442 -0.68 7.79 -16.08
CA GLN A 442 0.38 7.22 -15.25
C GLN A 442 1.72 7.19 -15.98
N LYS A 443 1.74 6.84 -17.27
CA LYS A 443 2.96 6.87 -18.10
C LYS A 443 3.50 8.30 -18.22
N GLN A 444 2.62 9.28 -18.47
CA GLN A 444 2.99 10.70 -18.53
C GLN A 444 3.54 11.20 -17.19
N ALA A 445 2.89 10.88 -16.06
CA ALA A 445 3.36 11.27 -14.74
C ALA A 445 4.73 10.66 -14.41
N LYS A 446 4.97 9.39 -14.76
CA LYS A 446 6.28 8.74 -14.58
C LYS A 446 7.35 9.38 -15.46
N ALA A 447 7.03 9.70 -16.71
CA ALA A 447 7.93 10.37 -17.64
C ALA A 447 8.30 11.77 -17.12
N GLU A 448 7.32 12.53 -16.64
CA GLU A 448 7.53 13.85 -16.05
C GLU A 448 8.38 13.78 -14.78
N GLN A 449 8.10 12.83 -13.87
CA GLN A 449 8.95 12.60 -12.70
C GLN A 449 10.38 12.17 -13.08
N ALA A 450 10.55 11.43 -14.17
CA ALA A 450 11.88 11.08 -14.68
C ALA A 450 12.60 12.31 -15.25
N ARG A 451 11.88 13.16 -16.00
CA ARG A 451 12.39 14.44 -16.52
C ARG A 451 12.86 15.37 -15.39
N VAL A 452 12.01 15.60 -14.39
CA VAL A 452 12.34 16.42 -13.22
C VAL A 452 13.56 15.86 -12.47
N ARG A 453 13.65 14.53 -12.28
CA ARG A 453 14.83 13.89 -11.66
C ARG A 453 16.10 14.06 -12.49
N PHE A 454 15.99 14.00 -13.82
CA PHE A 454 17.11 14.20 -14.73
C PHE A 454 17.59 15.66 -14.73
N GLU A 455 16.68 16.62 -14.83
CA GLU A 455 16.98 18.06 -14.77
C GLU A 455 17.65 18.41 -13.43
N PHE A 456 17.13 17.93 -12.29
CA PHE A 456 17.73 18.13 -10.98
C PHE A 456 19.14 17.52 -10.87
N ARG A 457 19.37 16.35 -11.48
CA ARG A 457 20.69 15.72 -11.52
C ARG A 457 21.67 16.53 -12.37
N GLN A 458 21.25 17.02 -13.53
CA GLN A 458 22.08 17.86 -14.40
C GLN A 458 22.49 19.15 -13.70
N GLU A 459 21.55 19.84 -13.06
CA GLU A 459 21.83 21.07 -12.33
C GLU A 459 22.83 20.84 -11.20
N ARG A 460 22.65 19.76 -10.42
CA ARG A 460 23.60 19.39 -9.36
C ARG A 460 25.01 19.13 -9.90
N LEU A 461 25.13 18.44 -11.05
CA LEU A 461 26.43 18.18 -11.68
C LEU A 461 27.07 19.46 -12.19
N ARG A 462 26.29 20.36 -12.80
CA ARG A 462 26.75 21.67 -13.27
C ARG A 462 27.32 22.51 -12.12
N LEU A 463 26.57 22.63 -11.01
CA LEU A 463 27.03 23.36 -9.82
C LEU A 463 28.32 22.75 -9.22
N GLU A 464 28.45 21.41 -9.25
CA GLU A 464 29.65 20.73 -8.77
C GLU A 464 30.86 20.99 -9.70
N GLU A 465 30.65 21.01 -11.02
CA GLU A 465 31.67 21.36 -12.01
C GLU A 465 32.12 22.81 -11.88
N GLU A 466 31.17 23.75 -11.73
CA GLU A 466 31.44 25.17 -11.48
C GLU A 466 32.24 25.37 -10.19
N ARG A 467 31.86 24.68 -9.10
CA ARG A 467 32.63 24.68 -7.83
C ARG A 467 34.05 24.16 -8.02
N LYS A 468 34.21 23.01 -8.69
CA LYS A 468 35.55 22.44 -8.97
C LYS A 468 36.37 23.33 -9.90
N ALA A 469 35.75 24.05 -10.82
CA ALA A 469 36.43 25.02 -11.68
C ALA A 469 36.91 26.24 -10.88
N ALA A 470 36.06 26.80 -10.01
CA ALA A 470 36.41 27.90 -9.11
C ALA A 470 37.53 27.51 -8.13
N GLU A 471 37.48 26.32 -7.53
CA GLU A 471 38.54 25.79 -6.68
C GLU A 471 39.88 25.65 -7.42
N ARG A 472 39.85 25.18 -8.68
CA ARG A 472 41.04 25.08 -9.54
C ARG A 472 41.62 26.45 -9.85
N GLN A 473 40.79 27.42 -10.20
CA GLN A 473 41.22 28.81 -10.44
C GLN A 473 41.82 29.43 -9.18
N ALA A 474 41.15 29.32 -8.03
CA ALA A 474 41.66 29.84 -6.77
C ALA A 474 43.00 29.19 -6.36
N ARG A 475 43.19 27.89 -6.63
CA ARG A 475 44.46 27.20 -6.40
C ARG A 475 45.55 27.69 -7.33
N ALA A 476 45.24 27.90 -8.61
CA ALA A 476 46.17 28.43 -9.60
C ALA A 476 46.62 29.86 -9.24
N GLU A 477 45.68 30.73 -8.86
CA GLU A 477 45.98 32.09 -8.37
C GLU A 477 46.82 32.07 -7.09
N ARG A 478 46.52 31.17 -6.14
CA ARG A 478 47.32 31.02 -4.92
C ARG A 478 48.75 30.60 -5.26
N LEU A 479 48.92 29.60 -6.12
CA LEU A 479 50.24 29.16 -6.58
C LEU A 479 51.00 30.26 -7.32
N ALA A 480 50.33 31.04 -8.17
CA ALA A 480 50.93 32.18 -8.87
C ALA A 480 51.38 33.27 -7.88
N ARG A 481 50.56 33.60 -6.87
CA ARG A 481 50.95 34.51 -5.78
C ARG A 481 52.14 33.99 -4.98
N THR A 482 52.17 32.70 -4.65
CA THR A 482 53.29 32.10 -3.91
C THR A 482 54.58 32.13 -4.75
N LYS A 483 54.51 31.85 -6.05
CA LYS A 483 55.66 31.96 -6.96
C LYS A 483 56.16 33.39 -7.07
N ALA A 484 55.26 34.37 -7.24
CA ALA A 484 55.64 35.79 -7.28
C ALA A 484 56.28 36.24 -5.95
N ALA A 485 55.79 35.76 -4.80
CA ALA A 485 56.40 36.04 -3.50
C ALA A 485 57.76 35.36 -3.32
N GLN A 486 57.97 34.15 -3.86
CA GLN A 486 59.25 33.45 -3.87
C GLN A 486 60.27 34.10 -4.81
N GLU A 487 59.85 34.58 -5.98
CA GLU A 487 60.69 35.34 -6.90
C GLU A 487 61.09 36.71 -6.31
N GLN A 488 60.21 37.35 -5.54
CA GLN A 488 60.54 38.55 -4.76
C GLN A 488 61.48 38.25 -3.57
N ALA A 489 61.37 37.08 -2.93
CA ALA A 489 62.28 36.66 -1.86
C ALA A 489 63.67 36.22 -2.40
N ALA A 490 63.74 35.67 -3.61
CA ALA A 490 64.99 35.31 -4.29
C ALA A 490 65.76 36.52 -4.84
N ALA A 491 65.14 37.71 -4.87
CA ALA A 491 65.79 38.97 -5.26
C ALA A 491 66.53 39.68 -4.11
N GLN A 492 66.61 39.07 -2.91
CA GLN A 492 67.50 39.52 -1.83
C GLN A 492 68.74 38.60 -1.76
N PRO A 493 69.96 39.14 -1.65
CA PRO A 493 71.17 38.33 -1.73
C PRO A 493 71.33 37.48 -0.46
N ALA A 494 71.28 36.16 -0.63
CA ALA A 494 71.59 35.20 0.43
C ALA A 494 73.11 35.11 0.64
N ALA A 495 73.55 35.39 1.86
CA ALA A 495 74.86 35.00 2.35
C ALA A 495 74.91 33.47 2.51
N ALA A 496 75.95 32.85 1.97
CA ALA A 496 76.21 31.43 2.10
C ALA A 496 76.53 31.06 3.55
N SER A 497 75.87 30.02 4.06
CA SER A 497 76.28 29.31 5.28
C SER A 497 76.34 27.81 4.98
N ASP A 498 77.50 27.21 5.23
CA ASP A 498 77.74 25.77 5.18
C ASP A 498 76.98 25.07 6.31
N ALA A 499 75.75 24.64 6.01
CA ALA A 499 74.97 23.71 6.80
C ALA A 499 74.26 22.74 5.85
N VAL A 500 74.32 21.44 6.13
CA VAL A 500 73.58 20.42 5.36
C VAL A 500 72.10 20.82 5.32
N PRO A 501 71.51 21.07 4.15
CA PRO A 501 70.14 21.57 4.07
C PRO A 501 69.18 20.58 4.74
N ALA A 502 68.20 21.08 5.49
CA ALA A 502 67.11 20.26 6.06
C ALA A 502 66.38 19.40 5.01
N ASP A 503 66.52 19.74 3.72
CA ASP A 503 65.99 19.02 2.57
C ASP A 503 66.79 17.74 2.22
N GLU A 504 68.08 17.69 2.53
CA GLU A 504 68.95 16.53 2.32
C GLU A 504 68.71 15.46 3.40
N LEU A 505 68.52 15.87 4.65
CA LEU A 505 68.11 14.97 5.75
C LEU A 505 66.73 14.34 5.49
N LYS A 506 65.79 15.09 4.91
CA LYS A 506 64.47 14.55 4.51
C LYS A 506 64.60 13.50 3.40
N LYS A 507 65.44 13.73 2.40
CA LYS A 507 65.70 12.75 1.31
C LYS A 507 66.30 11.45 1.86
N LEU A 508 67.25 11.55 2.79
CA LEU A 508 67.86 10.38 3.44
C LEU A 508 66.85 9.61 4.31
N LYS A 509 65.95 10.29 5.03
CA LYS A 509 64.85 9.65 5.77
C LYS A 509 63.86 8.91 4.86
N ILE A 510 63.50 9.51 3.73
CA ILE A 510 62.62 8.87 2.74
C ILE A 510 63.32 7.62 2.15
N ALA A 511 64.59 7.74 1.76
CA ALA A 511 65.37 6.63 1.21
C ALA A 511 65.50 5.45 2.20
N ALA A 512 65.78 5.72 3.47
CA ALA A 512 65.85 4.69 4.52
C ALA A 512 64.48 4.02 4.76
N SER A 513 63.38 4.77 4.69
CA SER A 513 62.03 4.22 4.84
C SER A 513 61.64 3.31 3.66
N MET A 514 61.93 3.72 2.43
CA MET A 514 61.64 2.94 1.22
C MET A 514 62.49 1.67 1.15
N ALA A 515 63.77 1.73 1.51
CA ALA A 515 64.64 0.56 1.55
C ALA A 515 64.16 -0.48 2.59
N LYS A 516 63.67 -0.03 3.75
CA LYS A 516 63.08 -0.91 4.77
C LYS A 516 61.80 -1.60 4.27
N VAL A 517 60.90 -0.85 3.61
CA VAL A 517 59.66 -1.40 3.06
C VAL A 517 59.96 -2.40 1.94
N ALA A 518 60.95 -2.12 1.08
CA ALA A 518 61.38 -3.05 0.04
C ALA A 518 61.94 -4.35 0.62
N LEU A 519 62.76 -4.27 1.68
CA LEU A 519 63.28 -5.44 2.40
C LEU A 519 62.16 -6.28 3.01
N THR A 520 61.23 -5.67 3.75
CA THR A 520 60.11 -6.41 4.38
C THR A 520 59.19 -7.06 3.34
N LYS A 521 59.02 -6.45 2.18
CA LYS A 521 58.26 -7.06 1.07
C LYS A 521 58.99 -8.27 0.49
N ALA A 522 60.31 -8.18 0.30
CA ALA A 522 61.12 -9.29 -0.19
C ALA A 522 61.23 -10.45 0.82
N GLU A 523 61.36 -10.16 2.12
CA GLU A 523 61.32 -11.17 3.19
C GLU A 523 59.98 -11.91 3.24
N LYS A 524 58.87 -11.19 3.02
CA LYS A 524 57.54 -11.81 2.93
C LYS A 524 57.37 -12.67 1.68
N GLN A 525 57.99 -12.29 0.56
CA GLN A 525 58.00 -13.11 -0.67
C GLN A 525 58.86 -14.35 -0.50
N LEU A 526 60.03 -14.24 0.16
CA LEU A 526 60.88 -15.38 0.50
C LEU A 526 60.17 -16.38 1.43
N ALA A 527 59.39 -15.88 2.40
CA ALA A 527 58.59 -16.73 3.28
C ALA A 527 57.43 -17.46 2.55
N GLN A 528 57.04 -17.00 1.36
CA GLN A 528 55.98 -17.61 0.54
C GLN A 528 56.56 -18.51 -0.57
N HIS A 529 57.74 -18.18 -1.09
CA HIS A 529 58.41 -18.90 -2.17
C HIS A 529 59.90 -19.00 -1.85
N ASP A 530 60.34 -20.20 -1.45
CA ASP A 530 61.72 -20.46 -1.03
C ASP A 530 62.60 -20.78 -2.26
N THR A 531 62.99 -19.74 -3.01
CA THR A 531 63.86 -19.88 -4.19
C THR A 531 65.24 -19.25 -3.97
N PRO A 532 66.31 -19.82 -4.55
CA PRO A 532 67.67 -19.28 -4.40
C PRO A 532 67.81 -17.84 -4.93
N GLU A 533 67.00 -17.43 -5.89
CA GLU A 533 66.96 -16.05 -6.40
C GLU A 533 66.38 -15.07 -5.37
N LEU A 534 65.35 -15.48 -4.62
CA LEU A 534 64.76 -14.67 -3.55
C LEU A 534 65.70 -14.55 -2.35
N HIS A 535 66.47 -15.60 -2.03
CA HIS A 535 67.54 -15.50 -1.02
C HIS A 535 68.60 -14.47 -1.40
N ALA A 536 69.04 -14.47 -2.67
CA ALA A 536 69.98 -13.48 -3.17
C ALA A 536 69.39 -12.05 -3.15
N GLN A 537 68.11 -11.91 -3.51
CA GLN A 537 67.41 -10.62 -3.51
C GLN A 537 67.22 -10.05 -2.09
N VAL A 538 66.87 -10.88 -1.10
CA VAL A 538 66.79 -10.47 0.30
C VAL A 538 68.17 -10.08 0.84
N ALA A 539 69.22 -10.83 0.52
CA ALA A 539 70.58 -10.48 0.92
C ALA A 539 71.02 -9.12 0.35
N GLN A 540 70.72 -8.83 -0.92
CA GLN A 540 71.04 -7.55 -1.57
C GLN A 540 70.25 -6.38 -0.96
N LEU A 541 68.94 -6.56 -0.74
CA LEU A 541 68.08 -5.52 -0.15
C LEU A 541 68.42 -5.26 1.32
N LYS A 542 68.90 -6.27 2.04
CA LYS A 542 69.36 -6.13 3.43
C LYS A 542 70.61 -5.25 3.50
N ALA A 543 71.58 -5.49 2.63
CA ALA A 543 72.77 -4.63 2.50
C ALA A 543 72.40 -3.19 2.09
N ALA A 544 71.46 -3.01 1.17
CA ALA A 544 71.00 -1.68 0.74
C ALA A 544 70.24 -0.92 1.86
N ALA A 545 69.42 -1.61 2.65
CA ALA A 545 68.72 -1.02 3.79
C ALA A 545 69.69 -0.62 4.92
N GLU A 546 70.75 -1.39 5.12
CA GLU A 546 71.79 -1.08 6.10
C GLU A 546 72.65 0.10 5.67
N ALA A 547 73.05 0.16 4.39
CA ALA A 547 73.75 1.32 3.81
C ALA A 547 72.93 2.61 3.89
N ALA A 548 71.62 2.56 3.56
CA ALA A 548 70.73 3.71 3.68
C ALA A 548 70.54 4.17 5.14
N ARG A 549 70.50 3.23 6.08
CA ARG A 549 70.43 3.53 7.53
C ARG A 549 71.73 4.15 8.05
N GLN A 550 72.89 3.66 7.60
CA GLN A 550 74.19 4.22 7.95
C GLN A 550 74.37 5.63 7.37
N ALA A 551 73.93 5.87 6.13
CA ALA A 551 73.94 7.21 5.53
C ALA A 551 73.07 8.21 6.32
N LEU A 552 71.89 7.78 6.78
CA LEU A 552 71.04 8.59 7.66
C LEU A 552 71.70 8.83 9.03
N ALA A 553 72.27 7.81 9.65
CA ALA A 553 72.93 7.92 10.95
C ALA A 553 74.17 8.83 10.89
N ASN A 554 74.95 8.76 9.82
CA ASN A 554 76.10 9.64 9.61
C ASN A 554 75.69 11.11 9.41
N ALA A 555 74.55 11.34 8.73
CA ALA A 555 73.96 12.67 8.57
C ALA A 555 73.32 13.19 9.87
N GLU A 556 72.77 12.32 10.72
CA GLU A 556 72.23 12.69 12.04
C GLU A 556 73.36 12.96 13.06
N ASN A 557 74.52 12.29 12.94
CA ASN A 557 75.68 12.47 13.82
C ASN A 557 76.56 13.69 13.49
N THR A 558 76.35 14.34 12.35
CA THR A 558 77.02 15.60 11.97
C THR A 558 76.21 16.85 12.34
N ALA A 559 75.03 16.67 12.97
CA ALA A 559 74.22 17.77 13.50
C ALA A 559 74.67 18.18 14.92
N PRO A 560 74.90 19.47 15.23
CA PRO A 560 75.32 19.88 16.57
C PRO A 560 74.23 19.64 17.62
N LEU A 561 74.65 19.04 18.74
CA LEU A 561 73.88 18.85 19.98
C LEU A 561 73.51 20.22 20.60
N TYR A 562 72.22 20.41 20.89
CA TYR A 562 71.78 21.33 21.94
C TYR A 562 71.03 20.51 22.99
N GLU A 563 71.61 20.45 24.19
CA GLU A 563 71.05 19.81 25.38
C GLU A 563 69.91 20.63 25.99
N GLY A 564 68.85 19.94 26.41
CA GLY A 564 67.71 20.55 27.10
C GLY A 564 66.82 19.52 27.78
N ALA A 565 67.34 18.97 28.87
CA ALA A 565 66.66 18.27 29.97
C ALA A 565 66.20 16.80 29.77
N ARG A 566 66.73 15.98 30.68
CA ARG A 566 66.62 14.53 30.89
C ARG A 566 65.44 14.18 31.86
N PRO A 567 65.14 12.88 32.06
CA PRO A 567 63.82 12.31 32.34
C PRO A 567 63.57 12.02 33.84
N LEU A 568 62.35 11.60 34.21
CA LEU A 568 62.10 10.79 35.42
C LEU A 568 60.79 9.95 35.34
N SER A 569 61.02 8.65 35.53
CA SER A 569 60.28 7.50 36.10
C SER A 569 58.78 7.47 36.44
N ASP A 570 58.31 6.21 36.39
CA ASP A 570 57.07 5.60 36.90
C ASP A 570 56.68 5.86 38.38
N THR A 571 55.36 5.79 38.61
CA THR A 571 54.59 5.11 39.68
C THR A 571 53.56 5.94 40.47
N ALA A 572 52.39 5.30 40.61
CA ALA A 572 51.37 5.39 41.68
C ALA A 572 50.22 6.43 41.64
N SER A 573 49.05 5.91 41.20
CA SER A 573 47.74 5.84 41.91
C SER A 573 46.79 7.05 42.05
N ASN A 574 45.54 6.78 41.61
CA ASN A 574 44.21 7.25 42.06
C ASN A 574 43.87 8.76 41.96
N THR A 575 42.69 9.22 41.55
CA THR A 575 41.33 8.67 41.37
C THR A 575 40.49 9.73 40.64
N SER A 576 39.61 9.35 39.70
CA SER A 576 38.21 9.83 39.54
C SER A 576 37.65 9.61 38.11
N GLU A 577 36.66 8.72 38.07
CA GLU A 577 35.44 8.70 37.23
C GLU A 577 35.53 8.77 35.70
N GLN A 578 35.41 7.58 35.09
CA GLN A 578 34.93 7.35 33.72
C GLN A 578 33.39 7.40 33.66
N PRO A 579 32.81 7.80 32.51
CA PRO A 579 31.66 7.12 31.92
C PRO A 579 32.12 6.11 30.86
N ALA A 580 31.60 4.89 30.97
CA ALA A 580 31.96 3.72 30.18
C ALA A 580 31.74 3.92 28.65
N LYS A 581 32.74 3.50 27.85
CA LYS A 581 32.60 3.23 26.42
C LYS A 581 32.49 1.72 26.22
N ALA A 582 31.39 1.31 25.59
CA ALA A 582 31.09 -0.05 25.22
C ALA A 582 32.12 -0.64 24.22
N ASP A 583 32.51 -1.89 24.46
CA ASP A 583 33.37 -2.69 23.61
C ASP A 583 32.76 -2.96 22.23
N LYS A 584 33.60 -2.90 21.19
CA LYS A 584 33.26 -3.42 19.85
C LYS A 584 33.52 -4.93 19.82
N PRO A 585 32.58 -5.78 19.39
CA PRO A 585 32.84 -7.21 19.25
C PRO A 585 33.79 -7.47 18.08
N VAL A 586 34.79 -8.31 18.31
CA VAL A 586 35.70 -8.84 17.29
C VAL A 586 34.92 -9.90 16.49
N LEU A 587 34.42 -9.53 15.30
CA LEU A 587 33.78 -10.46 14.36
C LEU A 587 34.80 -11.47 13.83
N SER A 588 34.45 -12.76 13.80
CA SER A 588 35.25 -13.82 13.17
C SER A 588 35.46 -13.53 11.67
N GLU A 589 36.62 -13.92 11.12
CA GLU A 589 36.94 -13.76 9.69
C GLU A 589 35.88 -14.42 8.78
N ALA A 590 35.23 -15.50 9.24
CA ALA A 590 34.15 -16.17 8.55
C ALA A 590 32.91 -15.26 8.35
N VAL A 591 32.49 -14.53 9.39
CA VAL A 591 31.34 -13.61 9.30
C VAL A 591 31.66 -12.41 8.41
N LYS A 592 32.90 -11.91 8.41
CA LYS A 592 33.31 -10.83 7.49
C LYS A 592 33.24 -11.28 6.04
N LYS A 593 33.73 -12.49 5.74
CA LYS A 593 33.71 -13.06 4.38
C LYS A 593 32.27 -13.26 3.88
N ALA A 594 31.39 -13.83 4.70
CA ALA A 594 29.98 -14.00 4.37
C ALA A 594 29.24 -12.67 4.14
N LYS A 595 29.55 -11.61 4.90
CA LYS A 595 29.00 -10.26 4.68
C LYS A 595 29.46 -9.64 3.36
N ILE A 596 30.70 -9.90 2.94
CA ILE A 596 31.22 -9.43 1.65
C ILE A 596 30.53 -10.16 0.49
N GLU A 597 30.39 -11.48 0.58
CA GLU A 597 29.70 -12.29 -0.44
C GLU A 597 28.23 -11.88 -0.59
N LEU A 598 27.53 -11.64 0.52
CA LEU A 598 26.17 -11.11 0.51
C LEU A 598 26.07 -9.73 -0.14
N ALA A 599 27.01 -8.83 0.17
CA ALA A 599 27.04 -7.49 -0.41
C ALA A 599 27.29 -7.53 -1.93
N MET A 600 28.17 -8.44 -2.40
CA MET A 600 28.42 -8.62 -3.83
C MET A 600 27.22 -9.23 -4.56
N ALA A 601 26.56 -10.24 -3.97
CA ALA A 601 25.35 -10.83 -4.55
C ALA A 601 24.19 -9.82 -4.66
N LYS A 602 23.97 -9.00 -3.62
CA LYS A 602 22.99 -7.90 -3.64
C LYS A 602 23.32 -6.84 -4.69
N ALA A 603 24.59 -6.50 -4.84
CA ALA A 603 25.03 -5.53 -5.85
C ALA A 603 24.88 -6.06 -7.29
N ALA A 604 25.17 -7.34 -7.51
CA ALA A 604 25.02 -7.99 -8.82
C ALA A 604 23.55 -8.08 -9.24
N LEU A 605 22.65 -8.53 -8.36
CA LEU A 605 21.22 -8.61 -8.64
C LEU A 605 20.62 -7.22 -8.91
N LYS A 606 20.92 -6.23 -8.05
CA LYS A 606 20.45 -4.85 -8.23
C LYS A 606 20.97 -4.19 -9.51
N LYS A 607 22.16 -4.58 -9.98
CA LYS A 607 22.71 -4.10 -11.25
C LYS A 607 21.98 -4.72 -12.44
N ALA A 608 21.65 -6.01 -12.39
CA ALA A 608 20.89 -6.71 -13.43
C ALA A 608 19.43 -6.24 -13.50
N GLU A 609 18.76 -6.06 -12.35
CA GLU A 609 17.39 -5.52 -12.28
C GLU A 609 17.30 -4.09 -12.83
N ARG A 610 18.32 -3.26 -12.57
CA ARG A 610 18.39 -1.89 -13.09
C ARG A 610 18.69 -1.83 -14.60
N ALA A 611 19.22 -2.92 -15.16
CA ALA A 611 19.48 -3.06 -16.58
C ALA A 611 18.34 -3.75 -17.33
N GLU A 612 17.22 -4.06 -16.66
CA GLU A 612 16.06 -4.78 -17.23
C GLU A 612 16.45 -6.11 -17.89
N ALA A 613 17.41 -6.83 -17.27
CA ALA A 613 17.84 -8.14 -17.72
C ALA A 613 16.66 -9.14 -17.73
N PRO A 614 16.58 -10.05 -18.71
CA PRO A 614 15.52 -11.05 -18.80
C PRO A 614 15.59 -12.05 -17.62
N ASP A 615 14.48 -12.73 -17.34
CA ASP A 615 14.30 -13.49 -16.10
C ASP A 615 15.23 -14.72 -15.99
N ASP A 616 15.72 -15.23 -17.12
CA ASP A 616 16.75 -16.27 -17.21
C ASP A 616 18.12 -15.81 -16.71
N GLU A 617 18.45 -14.51 -16.83
CA GLU A 617 19.65 -13.91 -16.23
C GLU A 617 19.45 -13.53 -14.75
N LEU A 618 18.22 -13.23 -14.34
CA LEU A 618 17.89 -12.87 -12.95
C LEU A 618 17.78 -14.09 -12.02
N ALA A 619 17.29 -15.23 -12.52
CA ALA A 619 17.13 -16.47 -11.75
C ALA A 619 18.42 -16.93 -11.04
N PRO A 620 19.59 -17.08 -11.69
CA PRO A 620 20.82 -17.50 -11.01
C PRO A 620 21.35 -16.44 -10.02
N LEU A 621 21.06 -15.16 -10.23
CA LEU A 621 21.45 -14.09 -9.31
C LEU A 621 20.60 -14.07 -8.03
N ARG A 622 19.32 -14.41 -8.14
CA ARG A 622 18.42 -14.61 -6.97
C ARG A 622 18.85 -15.82 -6.16
N GLU A 623 19.25 -16.91 -6.81
CA GLU A 623 19.76 -18.11 -6.16
C GLU A 623 21.11 -17.86 -5.46
N ALA A 624 22.03 -17.13 -6.10
CA ALA A 624 23.29 -16.71 -5.49
C ALA A 624 23.08 -15.80 -4.27
N LEU A 625 22.07 -14.93 -4.30
CA LEU A 625 21.68 -14.11 -3.16
C LEU A 625 21.16 -14.97 -2.00
N ALA A 626 20.25 -15.91 -2.28
CA ALA A 626 19.70 -16.82 -1.27
C ALA A 626 20.80 -17.68 -0.62
N SER A 627 21.74 -18.18 -1.42
CA SER A 627 22.90 -18.94 -0.93
C SER A 627 23.80 -18.10 -0.02
N ALA A 628 24.07 -16.84 -0.39
CA ALA A 628 24.87 -15.94 0.43
C ALA A 628 24.16 -15.55 1.76
N GLU A 629 22.84 -15.44 1.76
CA GLU A 629 22.04 -15.20 2.99
C GLU A 629 22.08 -16.40 3.94
N GLN A 630 21.98 -17.62 3.41
CA GLN A 630 22.12 -18.85 4.19
C GLN A 630 23.54 -19.02 4.76
N ALA A 631 24.57 -18.71 3.97
CA ALA A 631 25.97 -18.78 4.42
C ALA A 631 26.27 -17.78 5.54
N LEU A 632 25.67 -16.58 5.49
CA LEU A 632 25.78 -15.60 6.57
C LEU A 632 25.07 -16.08 7.85
N ALA A 633 23.84 -16.59 7.72
CA ALA A 633 23.09 -17.12 8.86
C ALA A 633 23.84 -18.29 9.56
N ALA A 634 24.44 -19.21 8.80
CA ALA A 634 25.25 -20.30 9.34
C ALA A 634 26.57 -19.81 9.99
N SER A 635 27.18 -18.76 9.43
CA SER A 635 28.40 -18.16 9.98
C SER A 635 28.14 -17.35 11.27
N GLU A 636 26.95 -16.77 11.40
CA GLU A 636 26.54 -16.04 12.61
C GLU A 636 26.12 -17.00 13.74
N GLN A 637 25.57 -18.18 13.43
CA GLN A 637 25.25 -19.24 14.40
C GLN A 637 26.50 -19.98 14.93
N SER A 638 27.57 -20.07 14.14
CA SER A 638 28.85 -20.70 14.56
C SER A 638 29.80 -19.74 15.29
N GLY A 639 29.43 -18.47 15.43
CA GLY A 639 30.23 -17.41 16.08
C GLY A 639 29.88 -17.13 17.55
N THR A 640 28.88 -17.81 18.12
CA THR A 640 28.52 -17.74 19.55
C THR A 640 29.30 -18.80 20.33
N PRO A 641 30.21 -18.42 21.25
CA PRO A 641 30.77 -19.36 22.22
C PRO A 641 29.69 -19.75 23.24
N GLU A 642 29.67 -21.02 23.67
CA GLU A 642 28.96 -21.47 24.88
C GLU A 642 29.48 -20.80 26.16
#